data_AF-A0A9D1TY67-F1
#
_entry.id   AF-A0A9D1TY67-F1
#
_cell.length_a   1.000
_cell.length_b   1.000
_cell.length_c   1.000
_cell.angle_alpha   90.00
_cell.angle_beta   90.00
_cell.angle_gamma   90.00
#
_symmetry.space_group_name_H-M   'P 1'
#
loop_
_entity.id
_entity.type
_entity.pdbx_description
1 polymer ?
#
loop_
_entity_poly.entity_id
_entity_poly.type
_entity_poly.pdbx_seq_one_letter_code
_entity_poly.pdbx_strand_id
1 'polypeptide(L)'
;MANQKKFITCDGNYAAAHIAYMFSEVAAIYPITPSSTMAEYVDEWAAAGKKNLFGETVRVQEMQSEAGAAGAVHGSLQAGALTTTYTASQGLLLMIPNMYKIAGELLPAVFHVSARALAAQALSIFGDHADVMSARQTGFAMLASGSVQEVMDLSAVSHLTAIKGRVPFINFFDGFRTSHEIQKIEEFDTDTLRSLVDMDALRAFRERALNPEHPVTRGTAQNPDIYFQSREAANRFYDAVPDLVADYMAKISQITGREYHPFNYYGDPEATNVVIAIGSVTETLKEVIDMLRAKGQKVGLISVHLYRPFSAKYFLQAMPKTVKRICVLDRTKEPGANGDPLYLDVRDVYYALPENERPLIIGGRYGLSSKDTTPAQMIAVFENLAQNEPKNQFTVGIVDDVTFKSLPVGEEVSVGHNSTYEARFIGLGSDGTVGANKNSIKIIGGSTDKYCQAYFSYDSKKSGGYTSSHLRFGDEPIRSTYLVTTPNFVACHVPSYLGKYDLLKGLKDGGTFLLNAVWDEETTKKHLPDDMKKYLAEHHINFYIINATKIAAELGLGSRTNTIMQSAFFKVSEVIPYDKAVEEMKKAIYKSYGKKGEDVVNKNYAAVDAGGKNVVKVEVPAEWASIQVAPKAADPNRPEFITKVVDPINALAGDDLPVSTFVGREDGTWEAGTAAYEKRGIAANIPAWKAENCIQCNQCAYVCPHAAIRPFLMTEAEAAAAPAGTPMVQGIGAFKEYKFKIQVSPLDCTGCGNCANVCPAPKAKALVMEPMEAQLADEAPRWEYMHNKVGYKTAVADKTKSVKNLQFAQPLFEFSGACAGCGETPYIKAITQLFGERMMIANATGCSSIYGGSAPSTPYCKDLVSGHGPAWANSLFEDNAEFGLGIHIGVEKLRDRLKQIMTEAIEKCDCCSAETKAAMQAWIDGKDNAEASVEATNKLLPLVEGCGCDYCKQIVELKQYLIKKSQWIFGGDGWAYDIGYGGLDHVLASGEDVNVLVLDTEVYSNTGGQSSKATPVGAVAKFASSGKRIRKKDLGAMVMTYGYVYVAQVAMGANHNQYMQAIKEAEAFPGPSLIIAYAPCINHGNKNGMGVSQLTEKRAVECGYWHLWRFNPLLEKEGKNPFTLDSKEPDWSKFQEFIHQEVRYTSLLKAFPQEAQELFNASEENAKWRYNSYKRYASMQYQPETAEETEAVVVK
;
A
#
# COMPACT_ATOMS: atom_id res chain seq x y z
N MET A 1 33.96 22.25 28.19
CA MET A 1 32.81 21.64 28.88
C MET A 1 32.29 20.56 27.95
N ALA A 2 32.18 19.30 28.39
CA ALA A 2 31.64 18.26 27.51
C ALA A 2 30.18 18.59 27.22
N ASN A 3 29.82 18.77 25.94
CA ASN A 3 28.43 18.96 25.55
C ASN A 3 27.62 17.74 26.01
N GLN A 4 26.54 17.96 26.75
CA GLN A 4 25.67 16.90 27.22
C GLN A 4 25.03 16.20 26.01
N LYS A 5 25.23 14.88 25.87
CA LYS A 5 24.66 14.11 24.76
C LYS A 5 23.13 14.18 24.78
N LYS A 6 22.53 14.44 23.62
CA LYS A 6 21.08 14.52 23.46
C LYS A 6 20.57 13.24 22.81
N PHE A 7 19.73 12.50 23.51
CA PHE A 7 19.11 11.29 22.99
C PHE A 7 17.65 11.54 22.59
N ILE A 8 17.24 10.96 21.47
CA ILE A 8 15.87 10.98 20.97
C ILE A 8 15.43 9.58 20.57
N THR A 9 14.12 9.30 20.62
CA THR A 9 13.54 8.05 20.14
C THR A 9 12.78 8.31 18.84
N CYS A 10 13.37 7.91 17.72
CA CYS A 10 12.85 8.20 16.38
C CYS A 10 13.11 7.03 15.42
N ASP A 11 12.53 7.09 14.23
CA ASP A 11 12.79 6.13 13.15
C ASP A 11 13.87 6.62 12.17
N GLY A 12 14.31 5.76 11.26
CA GLY A 12 15.30 6.08 10.23
C GLY A 12 14.84 7.22 9.31
N ASN A 13 13.55 7.24 8.95
CA ASN A 13 12.99 8.34 8.15
C ASN A 13 13.10 9.70 8.87
N TYR A 14 12.79 9.76 10.17
CA TYR A 14 12.97 10.97 10.96
C TYR A 14 14.45 11.40 10.99
N ALA A 15 15.38 10.47 11.20
CA ALA A 15 16.81 10.77 11.25
C ALA A 15 17.32 11.34 9.91
N ALA A 16 16.96 10.72 8.79
CA ALA A 16 17.31 11.20 7.45
C ALA A 16 16.69 12.56 7.15
N ALA A 17 15.38 12.72 7.41
CA ALA A 17 14.66 13.97 7.22
C ALA A 17 15.26 15.09 8.06
N HIS A 18 15.65 14.81 9.32
CA HIS A 18 16.25 15.78 10.21
C HIS A 18 17.52 16.38 9.60
N ILE A 19 18.44 15.52 9.15
CA ILE A 19 19.68 15.97 8.51
C ILE A 19 19.41 16.65 7.18
N ALA A 20 18.56 16.07 6.33
CA ALA A 20 18.20 16.66 5.05
C ALA A 20 17.61 18.07 5.20
N TYR A 21 16.76 18.28 6.20
CA TYR A 21 16.19 19.60 6.52
C TYR A 21 17.28 20.61 6.89
N MET A 22 18.28 20.20 7.67
CA MET A 22 19.36 21.09 8.11
C MET A 22 20.22 21.59 6.94
N PHE A 23 20.49 20.74 5.95
CA PHE A 23 21.40 21.06 4.83
C PHE A 23 20.73 21.61 3.57
N SER A 24 19.39 21.64 3.51
CA SER A 24 18.68 21.99 2.27
C SER A 24 17.97 23.34 2.36
N GLU A 25 17.87 24.02 1.22
CA GLU A 25 17.07 25.23 1.03
C GLU A 25 15.73 24.88 0.34
N VAL A 26 15.76 23.90 -0.57
CA VAL A 26 14.60 23.41 -1.31
C VAL A 26 14.47 21.89 -1.18
N ALA A 27 13.23 21.39 -1.11
CA ALA A 27 12.91 19.98 -1.23
C ALA A 27 11.80 19.78 -2.27
N ALA A 28 12.13 19.20 -3.43
CA ALA A 28 11.15 18.82 -4.44
C ALA A 28 10.79 17.34 -4.26
N ILE A 29 9.51 17.03 -4.06
CA ILE A 29 9.08 15.77 -3.49
C ILE A 29 7.89 15.16 -4.23
N TYR A 30 7.73 13.84 -4.07
CA TYR A 30 6.54 13.08 -4.44
C TYR A 30 6.40 11.89 -3.48
N PRO A 31 5.18 11.51 -3.05
CA PRO A 31 5.02 10.46 -2.05
C PRO A 31 5.11 9.05 -2.63
N ILE A 32 6.04 8.26 -2.11
CA ILE A 32 6.13 6.82 -2.32
C ILE A 32 6.57 6.09 -1.05
N THR A 33 5.80 5.09 -0.62
CA THR A 33 6.15 4.23 0.53
C THR A 33 7.45 3.47 0.25
N PRO A 34 8.38 3.32 1.22
CA PRO A 34 8.35 3.82 2.60
C PRO A 34 9.03 5.17 2.82
N SER A 35 9.29 5.96 1.77
CA SER A 35 10.03 7.23 1.85
C SER A 35 9.16 8.45 2.21
N SER A 36 7.84 8.39 1.97
CA SER A 36 6.92 9.53 2.13
C SER A 36 7.03 10.24 3.48
N THR A 37 7.22 9.49 4.57
CA THR A 37 7.35 10.03 5.92
C THR A 37 8.46 11.06 6.06
N MET A 38 9.55 10.96 5.28
CA MET A 38 10.62 11.96 5.30
C MET A 38 10.13 13.32 4.81
N ALA A 39 9.48 13.34 3.64
CA ALA A 39 8.92 14.55 3.07
C ALA A 39 7.83 15.15 3.98
N GLU A 40 7.04 14.30 4.63
CA GLU A 40 5.99 14.72 5.57
C GLU A 40 6.56 15.48 6.77
N TYR A 41 7.61 14.94 7.40
CA TYR A 41 8.29 15.65 8.49
C TYR A 41 8.87 17.00 8.05
N VAL A 42 9.42 17.06 6.84
CA VAL A 42 10.02 18.29 6.29
C VAL A 42 8.96 19.35 6.03
N ASP A 43 7.79 18.97 5.48
CA ASP A 43 6.64 19.87 5.33
C ASP A 43 6.11 20.37 6.67
N GLU A 44 5.92 19.46 7.64
CA GLU A 44 5.45 19.81 8.99
C GLU A 44 6.41 20.77 9.70
N TRP A 45 7.72 20.54 9.61
CA TRP A 45 8.72 21.40 10.23
C TRP A 45 8.84 22.76 9.54
N ALA A 46 8.73 22.81 8.21
CA ALA A 46 8.70 24.06 7.46
C ALA A 46 7.48 24.90 7.83
N ALA A 47 6.30 24.28 7.90
CA ALA A 47 5.05 24.92 8.33
C ALA A 47 5.12 25.40 9.80
N ALA A 48 5.84 24.68 10.66
CA ALA A 48 6.09 25.07 12.06
C ALA A 48 7.22 26.11 12.22
N GLY A 49 7.87 26.54 11.13
CA GLY A 49 8.91 27.58 11.17
C GLY A 49 10.30 27.13 11.63
N LYS A 50 10.58 25.80 11.64
CA LYS A 50 11.91 25.27 11.98
C LYS A 50 12.96 25.84 11.03
N LYS A 51 14.12 26.24 11.55
CA LYS A 51 15.21 26.79 10.73
C LYS A 51 16.23 25.71 10.35
N ASN A 52 16.74 25.78 9.12
CA ASN A 52 17.88 25.02 8.63
C ASN A 52 19.21 25.66 9.09
N LEU A 53 20.36 25.13 8.63
CA LEU A 53 21.68 25.66 8.99
C LEU A 53 21.92 27.10 8.51
N PHE A 54 21.13 27.58 7.55
CA PHE A 54 21.23 28.91 6.95
C PHE A 54 20.27 29.93 7.59
N GLY A 55 19.48 29.54 8.60
CA GLY A 55 18.53 30.42 9.29
C GLY A 55 17.17 30.56 8.60
N GLU A 56 16.86 29.68 7.65
CA GLU A 56 15.69 29.74 6.77
C GLU A 56 14.80 28.50 6.94
N THR A 57 13.54 28.58 6.49
CA THR A 57 12.66 27.41 6.40
C THR A 57 12.83 26.74 5.04
N VAL A 58 12.86 25.42 4.99
CA VAL A 58 12.95 24.67 3.72
C VAL A 58 11.71 24.95 2.87
N ARG A 59 11.91 25.25 1.58
CA ARG A 59 10.81 25.35 0.61
C ARG A 59 10.46 23.96 0.08
N VAL A 60 9.30 23.44 0.49
CA VAL A 60 8.79 22.15 0.03
C VAL A 60 7.90 22.34 -1.19
N GLN A 61 8.14 21.56 -2.24
CA GLN A 61 7.36 21.58 -3.47
C GLN A 61 6.98 20.15 -3.88
N GLU A 62 5.71 19.81 -3.73
CA GLU A 62 5.14 18.59 -4.31
C GLU A 62 5.03 18.73 -5.83
N MET A 63 5.45 17.70 -6.56
CA MET A 63 5.36 17.60 -8.02
C MET A 63 4.29 16.58 -8.44
N GLN A 64 4.04 16.43 -9.74
CA GLN A 64 3.06 15.46 -10.25
C GLN A 64 3.55 14.00 -10.26
N SER A 65 4.86 13.80 -10.18
CA SER A 65 5.54 12.50 -10.15
C SER A 65 6.99 12.67 -9.71
N GLU A 66 7.68 11.58 -9.40
CA GLU A 66 9.11 11.59 -9.11
C GLU A 66 9.95 12.08 -10.30
N ALA A 67 9.52 11.84 -11.54
CA ALA A 67 10.18 12.39 -12.72
C ALA A 67 10.14 13.94 -12.71
N GLY A 68 8.98 14.50 -12.35
CA GLY A 68 8.80 15.94 -12.16
C GLY A 68 9.62 16.48 -10.98
N ALA A 69 9.67 15.74 -9.86
CA ALA A 69 10.50 16.07 -8.70
C ALA A 69 11.98 16.10 -9.07
N ALA A 70 12.50 15.10 -9.80
CA ALA A 70 13.90 15.08 -10.22
C ALA A 70 14.26 16.24 -11.17
N GLY A 71 13.35 16.61 -12.08
CA GLY A 71 13.52 17.79 -12.93
C GLY A 71 13.53 19.10 -12.13
N ALA A 72 12.66 19.22 -11.12
CA ALA A 72 12.63 20.37 -10.22
C ALA A 72 13.89 20.45 -9.34
N VAL A 73 14.40 19.30 -8.84
CA VAL A 73 15.69 19.25 -8.14
C VAL A 73 16.80 19.77 -9.05
N HIS A 74 16.88 19.27 -10.28
CA HIS A 74 17.87 19.70 -11.26
C HIS A 74 17.79 21.21 -11.52
N GLY A 75 16.60 21.75 -11.82
CA GLY A 75 16.41 23.18 -12.06
C GLY A 75 16.76 24.06 -10.85
N SER A 76 16.39 23.64 -9.65
CA SER A 76 16.70 24.35 -8.40
C SER A 76 18.22 24.42 -8.13
N LEU A 77 18.93 23.32 -8.38
CA LEU A 77 20.40 23.28 -8.27
C LEU A 77 21.08 24.17 -9.31
N GLN A 78 20.56 24.24 -10.54
CA GLN A 78 21.07 25.16 -11.56
C GLN A 78 20.92 26.63 -11.13
N ALA A 79 19.90 26.95 -10.34
CA ALA A 79 19.69 28.28 -9.78
C ALA A 79 20.56 28.57 -8.54
N GLY A 80 21.38 27.62 -8.08
CA GLY A 80 22.30 27.82 -6.96
C GLY A 80 21.71 27.54 -5.58
N ALA A 81 20.56 26.86 -5.50
CA ALA A 81 19.95 26.45 -4.23
C ALA A 81 20.26 24.98 -3.90
N LEU A 82 20.73 24.71 -2.68
CA LEU A 82 20.94 23.35 -2.18
C LEU A 82 19.60 22.63 -2.08
N THR A 83 19.47 21.55 -2.86
CA THR A 83 18.18 20.89 -3.06
C THR A 83 18.26 19.40 -2.80
N THR A 84 17.28 18.87 -2.07
CA THR A 84 17.15 17.43 -1.74
C THR A 84 15.82 16.85 -2.23
N THR A 85 15.71 15.53 -2.19
CA THR A 85 14.47 14.79 -2.44
C THR A 85 14.45 13.48 -1.66
N TYR A 86 13.28 12.86 -1.57
CA TYR A 86 13.01 11.61 -0.86
C TYR A 86 12.27 10.68 -1.82
N THR A 87 12.77 9.46 -2.01
CA THR A 87 12.16 8.51 -2.97
C THR A 87 12.49 7.05 -2.62
N ALA A 88 11.93 6.11 -3.39
CA ALA A 88 12.18 4.67 -3.30
C ALA A 88 11.67 3.95 -4.57
N SER A 89 12.15 2.74 -4.86
CA SER A 89 11.53 1.81 -5.82
C SER A 89 11.25 2.45 -7.19
N GLN A 90 10.03 2.32 -7.70
CA GLN A 90 9.55 2.90 -8.95
C GLN A 90 9.84 4.40 -9.05
N GLY A 91 9.69 5.10 -7.93
CA GLY A 91 9.96 6.53 -7.85
C GLY A 91 11.42 6.85 -8.19
N LEU A 92 12.38 6.06 -7.69
CA LEU A 92 13.79 6.25 -8.03
C LEU A 92 14.05 5.96 -9.52
N LEU A 93 13.39 4.95 -10.11
CA LEU A 93 13.51 4.66 -11.55
C LEU A 93 13.11 5.87 -12.41
N LEU A 94 12.02 6.54 -12.05
CA LEU A 94 11.55 7.75 -12.72
C LEU A 94 12.52 8.94 -12.58
N MET A 95 13.41 8.93 -11.60
CA MET A 95 14.42 9.98 -11.41
C MET A 95 15.71 9.73 -12.20
N ILE A 96 15.99 8.49 -12.63
CA ILE A 96 17.25 8.10 -13.29
C ILE A 96 17.65 9.03 -14.45
N PRO A 97 16.75 9.44 -15.38
CA PRO A 97 17.14 10.33 -16.47
C PRO A 97 17.73 11.67 -15.98
N ASN A 98 17.15 12.28 -14.95
CA ASN A 98 17.67 13.52 -14.38
C ASN A 98 18.91 13.28 -13.50
N MET A 99 19.08 12.10 -12.90
CA MET A 99 20.30 11.77 -12.17
C MET A 99 21.55 11.84 -13.07
N TYR A 100 21.48 11.34 -14.29
CA TYR A 100 22.58 11.51 -15.25
C TYR A 100 22.92 12.98 -15.51
N LYS A 101 21.91 13.86 -15.59
CA LYS A 101 22.10 15.30 -15.79
C LYS A 101 22.70 15.98 -14.56
N ILE A 102 22.16 15.71 -13.37
CA ILE A 102 22.64 16.27 -12.11
C ILE A 102 24.11 15.88 -11.86
N ALA A 103 24.46 14.61 -12.09
CA ALA A 103 25.83 14.13 -11.96
C ALA A 103 26.76 14.67 -13.05
N GLY A 104 26.32 14.64 -14.32
CA GLY A 104 27.09 15.13 -15.46
C GLY A 104 27.41 16.63 -15.38
N GLU A 105 26.57 17.39 -14.68
CA GLU A 105 26.75 18.84 -14.46
C GLU A 105 27.41 19.17 -13.11
N LEU A 106 27.81 18.14 -12.35
CA LEU A 106 28.52 18.25 -11.07
C LEU A 106 27.82 19.19 -10.08
N LEU A 107 26.55 18.86 -9.80
CA LEU A 107 25.68 19.59 -8.89
C LEU A 107 25.60 18.88 -7.52
N PRO A 108 25.69 19.62 -6.40
CA PRO A 108 25.74 19.04 -5.05
C PRO A 108 24.35 18.66 -4.53
N ALA A 109 23.75 17.60 -5.08
CA ALA A 109 22.46 17.06 -4.65
C ALA A 109 22.62 15.90 -3.65
N VAL A 110 21.63 15.70 -2.77
CA VAL A 110 21.51 14.47 -1.97
C VAL A 110 20.09 13.92 -2.08
N PHE A 111 19.97 12.69 -2.55
CA PHE A 111 18.71 11.94 -2.65
C PHE A 111 18.68 10.96 -1.48
N HIS A 112 17.68 11.08 -0.62
CA HIS A 112 17.48 10.17 0.51
C HIS A 112 16.54 9.05 0.08
N VAL A 113 17.05 7.82 0.04
CA VAL A 113 16.33 6.66 -0.50
C VAL A 113 16.11 5.61 0.57
N SER A 114 14.84 5.36 0.90
CA SER A 114 14.48 4.19 1.70
C SER A 114 14.37 2.98 0.78
N ALA A 115 15.50 2.30 0.53
CA ALA A 115 15.67 1.30 -0.53
C ALA A 115 14.58 0.23 -0.49
N ARG A 116 13.93 -0.01 -1.63
CA ARG A 116 12.71 -0.82 -1.77
C ARG A 116 12.74 -1.66 -3.04
N ALA A 117 12.15 -2.85 -2.95
CA ALA A 117 11.89 -3.76 -4.06
C ALA A 117 11.25 -3.07 -5.28
N LEU A 118 11.66 -3.47 -6.47
CA LEU A 118 11.00 -3.11 -7.72
C LEU A 118 9.82 -4.05 -8.02
N ALA A 119 8.76 -3.52 -8.63
CA ALA A 119 7.68 -4.31 -9.19
C ALA A 119 8.19 -5.11 -10.39
N ALA A 120 8.14 -6.44 -10.28
CA ALA A 120 8.52 -7.39 -11.33
C ALA A 120 7.33 -8.30 -11.66
N GLN A 121 7.32 -9.55 -11.18
CA GLN A 121 6.14 -10.43 -11.25
C GLN A 121 5.01 -9.99 -10.29
N ALA A 122 5.35 -9.17 -9.29
CA ALA A 122 4.41 -8.57 -8.36
C ALA A 122 4.99 -7.26 -7.80
N LEU A 123 4.11 -6.37 -7.33
CA LEU A 123 4.47 -5.21 -6.53
C LEU A 123 4.93 -5.62 -5.14
N SER A 124 5.98 -5.00 -4.62
CA SER A 124 6.29 -5.02 -3.19
C SER A 124 6.55 -3.61 -2.67
N ILE A 125 6.03 -3.30 -1.49
CA ILE A 125 6.34 -2.05 -0.77
C ILE A 125 7.60 -2.17 0.10
N PHE A 126 8.12 -3.38 0.28
CA PHE A 126 9.10 -3.71 1.30
C PHE A 126 10.55 -3.54 0.81
N GLY A 127 11.46 -3.43 1.78
CA GLY A 127 12.86 -3.06 1.56
C GLY A 127 13.73 -4.17 0.97
N ASP A 128 14.44 -3.82 -0.10
CA ASP A 128 15.66 -4.46 -0.61
C ASP A 128 16.41 -3.41 -1.47
N HIS A 129 17.52 -3.78 -2.11
CA HIS A 129 18.39 -2.83 -2.83
C HIS A 129 18.14 -2.79 -4.35
N ALA A 130 17.07 -3.41 -4.87
CA ALA A 130 16.84 -3.47 -6.32
C ALA A 130 16.79 -2.09 -6.98
N ASP A 131 16.21 -1.10 -6.31
CA ASP A 131 16.08 0.27 -6.79
C ASP A 131 17.42 1.01 -6.85
N VAL A 132 18.17 1.06 -5.76
CA VAL A 132 19.47 1.75 -5.69
C VAL A 132 20.48 1.08 -6.62
N MET A 133 20.43 -0.25 -6.78
CA MET A 133 21.30 -0.97 -7.71
C MET A 133 20.96 -0.69 -9.18
N SER A 134 19.71 -0.31 -9.48
CA SER A 134 19.29 0.15 -10.81
C SER A 134 19.80 1.56 -11.17
N ALA A 135 20.25 2.33 -10.17
CA ALA A 135 20.79 3.67 -10.34
C ALA A 135 22.33 3.75 -10.22
N ARG A 136 23.03 2.62 -10.02
CA ARG A 136 24.48 2.58 -9.72
C ARG A 136 25.39 3.17 -10.80
N GLN A 137 24.91 3.24 -12.03
CA GLN A 137 25.62 3.70 -13.22
C GLN A 137 25.37 5.19 -13.56
N THR A 138 24.50 5.88 -12.81
CA THR A 138 24.09 7.26 -13.10
C THR A 138 25.21 8.28 -12.91
N GLY A 139 26.25 7.90 -12.16
CA GLY A 139 27.31 8.81 -11.70
C GLY A 139 27.01 9.48 -10.36
N PHE A 140 25.96 9.08 -9.64
CA PHE A 140 25.82 9.46 -8.23
C PHE A 140 26.79 8.65 -7.37
N ALA A 141 27.36 9.29 -6.35
CA ALA A 141 27.96 8.58 -5.23
C ALA A 141 26.85 7.87 -4.43
N MET A 142 27.15 6.75 -3.79
CA MET A 142 26.16 5.95 -3.06
C MET A 142 26.69 5.62 -1.66
N LEU A 143 26.01 6.15 -0.65
CA LEU A 143 26.35 5.97 0.75
C LEU A 143 25.22 5.24 1.49
N ALA A 144 25.56 4.14 2.17
CA ALA A 144 24.62 3.25 2.83
C ALA A 144 24.70 3.34 4.36
N SER A 145 23.54 3.24 5.02
CA SER A 145 23.43 3.15 6.49
C SER A 145 22.72 1.87 6.90
N GLY A 146 23.26 1.16 7.89
CA GLY A 146 22.73 -0.10 8.42
C GLY A 146 21.82 0.05 9.65
N SER A 147 21.87 1.17 10.36
CA SER A 147 21.03 1.41 11.56
C SER A 147 20.44 2.82 11.59
N VAL A 148 19.46 3.06 12.46
CA VAL A 148 18.85 4.38 12.65
C VAL A 148 19.88 5.42 13.10
N GLN A 149 20.84 5.03 13.94
CA GLN A 149 21.94 5.90 14.35
C GLN A 149 22.87 6.22 13.17
N GLU A 150 23.23 5.23 12.36
CA GLU A 150 24.04 5.45 11.16
C GLU A 150 23.33 6.36 10.16
N VAL A 151 22.00 6.28 10.03
CA VAL A 151 21.24 7.22 9.20
C VAL A 151 21.42 8.66 9.70
N MET A 152 21.39 8.92 11.00
CA MET A 152 21.66 10.26 11.55
C MET A 152 23.09 10.72 11.20
N ASP A 153 24.08 9.84 11.35
CA ASP A 153 25.50 10.18 11.22
C ASP A 153 25.96 10.33 9.76
N LEU A 154 25.67 9.34 8.93
CA LEU A 154 26.19 9.24 7.56
C LEU A 154 25.40 10.10 6.56
N SER A 155 24.14 10.46 6.88
CA SER A 155 23.40 11.44 6.08
C SER A 155 24.13 12.78 6.01
N ALA A 156 24.79 13.20 7.10
CA ALA A 156 25.52 14.46 7.14
C ALA A 156 26.78 14.38 6.26
N VAL A 157 27.47 13.25 6.25
CA VAL A 157 28.63 12.97 5.38
C VAL A 157 28.26 13.13 3.91
N SER A 158 27.09 12.64 3.50
CA SER A 158 26.60 12.77 2.12
C SER A 158 26.45 14.24 1.70
N HIS A 159 25.81 15.07 2.52
CA HIS A 159 25.62 16.50 2.24
C HIS A 159 26.93 17.28 2.23
N LEU A 160 27.77 17.08 3.25
CA LEU A 160 29.06 17.73 3.38
C LEU A 160 29.99 17.39 2.20
N THR A 161 29.98 16.14 1.77
CA THR A 161 30.79 15.67 0.65
C THR A 161 30.23 16.15 -0.69
N ALA A 162 28.90 16.16 -0.88
CA ALA A 162 28.29 16.68 -2.09
C ALA A 162 28.65 18.16 -2.31
N ILE A 163 28.55 18.99 -1.27
CA ILE A 163 28.92 20.42 -1.32
C ILE A 163 30.39 20.60 -1.68
N LYS A 164 31.29 19.87 -1.00
CA LYS A 164 32.75 20.01 -1.18
C LYS A 164 33.26 19.42 -2.50
N GLY A 165 32.78 18.23 -2.85
CA GLY A 165 33.24 17.42 -3.98
C GLY A 165 32.46 17.62 -5.28
N ARG A 166 31.31 18.31 -5.23
CA ARG A 166 30.38 18.56 -6.36
C ARG A 166 29.71 17.32 -6.97
N VAL A 167 30.01 16.12 -6.49
CA VAL A 167 29.38 14.88 -6.94
C VAL A 167 28.10 14.68 -6.12
N PRO A 168 26.93 14.44 -6.74
CA PRO A 168 25.69 14.21 -6.02
C PRO A 168 25.67 12.82 -5.36
N PHE A 169 24.88 12.66 -4.29
CA PHE A 169 24.81 11.45 -3.48
C PHE A 169 23.41 10.82 -3.47
N ILE A 170 23.35 9.49 -3.59
CA ILE A 170 22.27 8.67 -3.06
C ILE A 170 22.68 8.29 -1.63
N ASN A 171 21.97 8.80 -0.65
CA ASN A 171 22.06 8.35 0.73
C ASN A 171 20.93 7.36 0.98
N PHE A 172 21.24 6.08 1.20
CA PHE A 172 20.23 5.04 1.29
C PHE A 172 20.33 4.16 2.53
N PHE A 173 19.18 3.62 2.91
CA PHE A 173 19.00 2.72 4.03
C PHE A 173 17.78 1.84 3.79
N ASP A 174 17.72 0.69 4.45
CA ASP A 174 16.77 -0.36 4.09
C ASP A 174 15.33 0.06 4.41
N GLY A 175 14.46 0.02 3.39
CA GLY A 175 13.04 0.34 3.50
C GLY A 175 12.34 -0.55 4.51
N PHE A 176 11.51 0.05 5.36
CA PHE A 176 10.92 -0.55 6.56
C PHE A 176 11.95 -0.95 7.62
N ARG A 177 12.86 -1.87 7.30
CA ARG A 177 13.78 -2.49 8.26
C ARG A 177 14.63 -1.48 9.03
N THR A 178 15.03 -0.40 8.37
CA THR A 178 15.69 0.76 9.01
C THR A 178 14.80 1.99 8.97
N SER A 179 14.11 2.24 7.86
CA SER A 179 13.32 3.48 7.70
C SER A 179 12.16 3.62 8.68
N HIS A 180 11.58 2.51 9.16
CA HIS A 180 10.45 2.47 10.10
C HIS A 180 10.77 1.81 11.43
N GLU A 181 12.00 1.30 11.60
CA GLU A 181 12.47 0.86 12.91
C GLU A 181 12.68 2.08 13.79
N ILE A 182 12.09 2.06 14.97
CA ILE A 182 12.26 3.11 15.98
C ILE A 182 13.42 2.70 16.89
N GLN A 183 14.40 3.57 17.07
CA GLN A 183 15.48 3.39 18.03
C GLN A 183 15.68 4.63 18.91
N LYS A 184 16.25 4.45 20.11
CA LYS A 184 16.85 5.55 20.88
C LYS A 184 18.26 5.82 20.35
N ILE A 185 18.46 7.01 19.76
CA ILE A 185 19.71 7.43 19.11
C ILE A 185 20.22 8.75 19.70
N GLU A 186 21.50 9.03 19.50
CA GLU A 186 22.15 10.31 19.77
C GLU A 186 21.90 11.27 18.58
N GLU A 187 21.36 12.46 18.86
CA GLU A 187 21.13 13.53 17.89
C GLU A 187 22.33 14.50 17.87
N PHE A 188 22.67 15.05 16.70
CA PHE A 188 23.71 16.07 16.59
C PHE A 188 23.33 17.39 17.25
N ASP A 189 24.34 18.05 17.79
CA ASP A 189 24.30 19.49 18.01
C ASP A 189 24.36 20.24 16.66
N THR A 190 23.45 21.19 16.46
CA THR A 190 23.27 21.89 15.18
C THR A 190 24.45 22.79 14.85
N ASP A 191 25.04 23.46 15.84
CA ASP A 191 26.19 24.36 15.63
C ASP A 191 27.45 23.57 15.26
N THR A 192 27.60 22.38 15.84
CA THR A 192 28.65 21.44 15.47
C THR A 192 28.56 21.05 13.98
N LEU A 193 27.38 20.67 13.48
CA LEU A 193 27.19 20.37 12.05
C LEU A 193 27.43 21.59 11.16
N ARG A 194 26.99 22.79 11.58
CA ARG A 194 27.24 24.04 10.84
C ARG A 194 28.73 24.27 10.62
N SER A 195 29.56 24.00 11.62
CA SER A 195 31.02 24.21 11.55
C SER A 195 31.74 23.31 10.53
N LEU A 196 31.09 22.22 10.09
CA LEU A 196 31.67 21.29 9.10
C LEU A 196 31.43 21.72 7.66
N VAL A 197 30.49 22.64 7.41
CA VAL A 197 30.14 23.08 6.04
C VAL A 197 31.29 23.87 5.43
N ASP A 198 31.76 23.44 4.26
CA ASP A 198 32.74 24.18 3.47
C ASP A 198 32.07 25.39 2.79
N MET A 199 32.13 26.54 3.47
CA MET A 199 31.48 27.77 3.02
C MET A 199 32.07 28.33 1.73
N ASP A 200 33.34 28.02 1.42
CA ASP A 200 33.97 28.43 0.16
C ASP A 200 33.45 27.59 -1.00
N ALA A 201 33.31 26.27 -0.80
CA ALA A 201 32.70 25.39 -1.80
C ALA A 201 31.22 25.76 -2.06
N LEU A 202 30.47 26.10 -1.01
CA LEU A 202 29.10 26.58 -1.12
C LEU A 202 29.01 27.90 -1.91
N ARG A 203 29.87 28.88 -1.59
CA ARG A 203 29.94 30.13 -2.34
C ARG A 203 30.26 29.88 -3.81
N ALA A 204 31.23 29.01 -4.09
CA ALA A 204 31.60 28.67 -5.46
C ALA A 204 30.47 27.95 -6.22
N PHE A 205 29.65 27.15 -5.55
CA PHE A 205 28.43 26.57 -6.14
C PHE A 205 27.45 27.66 -6.58
N ARG A 206 27.21 28.65 -5.72
CA ARG A 206 26.32 29.78 -6.01
C ARG A 206 26.84 30.65 -7.16
N GLU A 207 28.14 30.93 -7.20
CA GLU A 207 28.79 31.68 -8.30
C GLU A 207 28.69 30.97 -9.66
N ARG A 208 28.50 29.64 -9.67
CA ARG A 208 28.27 28.85 -10.89
C ARG A 208 26.79 28.74 -11.28
N ALA A 209 25.86 29.35 -10.57
CA ALA A 209 24.44 29.27 -10.90
C ALA A 209 24.11 29.96 -12.24
N LEU A 210 23.02 29.54 -12.88
CA LEU A 210 22.43 30.26 -14.00
C LEU A 210 21.89 31.60 -13.51
N ASN A 211 22.48 32.70 -13.99
CA ASN A 211 22.06 34.05 -13.66
C ASN A 211 22.25 34.96 -14.89
N PRO A 212 21.26 35.79 -15.28
CA PRO A 212 21.38 36.71 -16.41
C PRO A 212 22.46 37.77 -16.24
N GLU A 213 22.93 38.05 -15.02
CA GLU A 213 24.04 38.99 -14.75
C GLU A 213 25.42 38.41 -15.13
N HIS A 214 25.54 37.07 -15.21
CA HIS A 214 26.73 36.36 -15.66
C HIS A 214 26.33 35.07 -16.43
N PRO A 215 25.72 35.23 -17.61
CA PRO A 215 25.04 34.14 -18.30
C PRO A 215 26.02 33.09 -18.83
N VAL A 216 25.62 31.82 -18.76
CA VAL A 216 26.33 30.67 -19.33
C VAL A 216 25.34 29.74 -20.04
N THR A 217 25.84 28.90 -20.94
CA THR A 217 25.05 27.87 -21.63
C THR A 217 25.39 26.49 -21.08
N ARG A 218 24.38 25.68 -20.75
CA ARG A 218 24.52 24.30 -20.23
C ARG A 218 23.59 23.34 -20.95
N GLY A 219 23.90 22.05 -20.88
CA GLY A 219 23.08 21.01 -21.52
C GLY A 219 23.09 21.05 -23.05
N THR A 220 24.22 21.46 -23.65
CA THR A 220 24.39 21.53 -25.11
C THR A 220 24.27 20.14 -25.76
N ALA A 221 23.83 20.09 -27.01
CA ALA A 221 24.04 18.92 -27.86
C ALA A 221 25.50 18.89 -28.34
N GLN A 222 26.15 17.73 -28.26
CA GLN A 222 27.56 17.56 -28.64
C GLN A 222 27.70 16.45 -29.69
N ASN A 223 28.60 16.68 -30.63
CA ASN A 223 28.98 15.68 -31.64
C ASN A 223 30.01 14.69 -31.06
N PRO A 224 30.30 13.57 -31.78
CA PRO A 224 31.30 12.59 -31.35
C PRO A 224 32.73 13.13 -31.20
N ASP A 225 33.04 14.27 -31.82
CA ASP A 225 34.36 14.91 -31.81
C ASP A 225 34.77 15.46 -30.44
N ILE A 226 33.81 15.77 -29.54
CA ILE A 226 34.09 16.32 -28.20
C ILE A 226 33.32 15.63 -27.06
N TYR A 227 32.28 14.84 -27.35
CA TYR A 227 31.45 14.23 -26.30
C TYR A 227 32.28 13.36 -25.36
N PHE A 228 33.11 12.46 -25.91
CA PHE A 228 33.90 11.54 -25.10
C PHE A 228 34.89 12.29 -24.20
N GLN A 229 35.65 13.24 -24.75
CA GLN A 229 36.61 14.04 -23.99
C GLN A 229 35.94 14.84 -22.87
N SER A 230 34.78 15.43 -23.14
CA SER A 230 34.04 16.20 -22.14
C SER A 230 33.45 15.33 -21.03
N ARG A 231 33.08 14.06 -21.34
CA ARG A 231 32.58 13.11 -20.35
C ARG A 231 33.67 12.68 -19.37
N GLU A 232 34.88 12.43 -19.86
CA GLU A 232 36.06 12.05 -19.06
C GLU A 232 36.63 13.22 -18.23
N ALA A 233 36.33 14.47 -18.60
CA ALA A 233 36.81 15.64 -17.86
C ALA A 233 36.33 15.69 -16.39
N ALA A 234 35.29 14.93 -16.05
CA ALA A 234 34.76 14.83 -14.70
C ALA A 234 35.56 13.89 -13.77
N ASN A 235 36.46 13.04 -14.30
CA ASN A 235 37.11 11.95 -13.54
C ASN A 235 37.77 12.44 -12.24
N ARG A 236 38.50 13.56 -12.30
CA ARG A 236 39.17 14.14 -11.11
C ARG A 236 38.23 14.45 -9.94
N PHE A 237 36.94 14.70 -10.20
CA PHE A 237 35.95 14.94 -9.15
C PHE A 237 35.55 13.63 -8.48
N TYR A 238 35.38 12.56 -9.27
CA TYR A 238 35.07 11.22 -8.77
C TYR A 238 36.23 10.58 -8.03
N ASP A 239 37.45 10.72 -8.54
CA ASP A 239 38.67 10.19 -7.91
C ASP A 239 38.88 10.72 -6.49
N ALA A 240 38.44 11.96 -6.23
CA ALA A 240 38.55 12.61 -4.92
C ALA A 240 37.47 12.17 -3.92
N VAL A 241 36.32 11.64 -4.37
CA VAL A 241 35.18 11.34 -3.49
C VAL A 241 35.52 10.38 -2.36
N PRO A 242 36.22 9.24 -2.57
CA PRO A 242 36.52 8.30 -1.50
C PRO A 242 37.31 8.92 -0.34
N ASP A 243 38.33 9.73 -0.66
CA ASP A 243 39.16 10.39 0.35
C ASP A 243 38.34 11.49 1.08
N LEU A 244 37.49 12.24 0.37
CA LEU A 244 36.60 13.23 0.99
C LEU A 244 35.58 12.60 1.94
N VAL A 245 35.01 11.45 1.57
CA VAL A 245 34.09 10.69 2.43
C VAL A 245 34.81 10.21 3.68
N ALA A 246 36.00 9.61 3.53
CA ALA A 246 36.82 9.18 4.66
C ALA A 246 37.17 10.34 5.61
N ASP A 247 37.53 11.51 5.07
CA ASP A 247 37.82 12.71 5.87
C ASP A 247 36.61 13.17 6.70
N TYR A 248 35.42 13.23 6.09
CA TYR A 248 34.22 13.63 6.81
C TYR A 248 33.74 12.56 7.80
N MET A 249 33.86 11.27 7.46
CA MET A 249 33.61 10.20 8.42
C MET A 249 34.53 10.30 9.64
N ALA A 250 35.84 10.56 9.44
CA ALA A 250 36.78 10.76 10.53
C ALA A 250 36.39 11.94 11.44
N LYS A 251 35.93 13.07 10.85
CA LYS A 251 35.41 14.22 11.63
C LYS A 251 34.16 13.86 12.42
N ILE A 252 33.21 13.16 11.81
CA ILE A 252 32.02 12.67 12.49
C ILE A 252 32.40 11.70 13.63
N SER A 253 33.38 10.83 13.43
CA SER A 253 33.91 9.95 14.46
C SER A 253 34.53 10.70 15.63
N GLN A 254 35.27 11.77 15.38
CA GLN A 254 35.81 12.63 16.44
C GLN A 254 34.72 13.32 17.27
N ILE A 255 33.62 13.74 16.63
CA ILE A 255 32.50 14.41 17.31
C ILE A 255 31.69 13.42 18.15
N THR A 256 31.40 12.26 17.57
CA THR A 256 30.40 11.33 18.12
C THR A 256 31.01 10.24 19.00
N GLY A 257 32.29 9.93 18.79
CA GLY A 257 32.98 8.77 19.33
C GLY A 257 32.69 7.46 18.58
N ARG A 258 31.91 7.50 17.49
CA ARG A 258 31.56 6.31 16.67
C ARG A 258 32.45 6.23 15.44
N GLU A 259 33.18 5.15 15.27
CA GLU A 259 34.17 5.01 14.20
C GLU A 259 33.52 4.66 12.85
N TYR A 260 33.75 5.51 11.85
CA TYR A 260 33.24 5.35 10.49
C TYR A 260 34.38 5.45 9.46
N HIS A 261 34.32 4.58 8.47
CA HIS A 261 35.20 4.52 7.31
C HIS A 261 34.36 4.17 6.07
N PRO A 262 34.86 4.36 4.84
CA PRO A 262 34.17 3.91 3.64
C PRO A 262 33.80 2.40 3.69
N PHE A 263 34.67 1.61 4.34
CA PHE A 263 34.48 0.20 4.66
C PHE A 263 34.88 -0.05 6.11
N ASN A 264 33.95 -0.51 6.96
CA ASN A 264 34.21 -0.81 8.36
C ASN A 264 34.40 -2.31 8.57
N TYR A 265 35.53 -2.71 9.15
CA TYR A 265 35.75 -4.08 9.61
C TYR A 265 35.21 -4.31 11.02
N TYR A 266 34.57 -5.46 11.26
CA TYR A 266 34.16 -5.92 12.57
C TYR A 266 34.41 -7.42 12.71
N GLY A 267 35.09 -7.85 13.77
CA GLY A 267 35.28 -9.27 14.07
C GLY A 267 36.65 -9.57 14.65
N ASP A 268 37.10 -10.81 14.46
CA ASP A 268 38.40 -11.27 14.92
C ASP A 268 39.53 -10.63 14.08
N PRO A 269 40.58 -10.01 14.67
CA PRO A 269 41.69 -9.43 13.90
C PRO A 269 42.44 -10.44 13.02
N GLU A 270 42.35 -11.74 13.34
CA GLU A 270 42.93 -12.84 12.58
C GLU A 270 41.87 -13.68 11.83
N ALA A 271 40.72 -13.08 11.49
CA ALA A 271 39.65 -13.77 10.78
C ALA A 271 40.14 -14.47 9.51
N THR A 272 39.66 -15.69 9.29
CA THR A 272 39.91 -16.47 8.07
C THR A 272 38.70 -16.50 7.14
N ASN A 273 37.50 -16.29 7.69
CA ASN A 273 36.23 -16.24 6.96
C ASN A 273 35.57 -14.89 7.21
N VAL A 274 35.27 -14.14 6.14
CA VAL A 274 34.67 -12.80 6.23
C VAL A 274 33.40 -12.73 5.40
N VAL A 275 32.37 -12.09 5.94
CA VAL A 275 31.16 -11.70 5.19
C VAL A 275 31.27 -10.23 4.78
N ILE A 276 30.79 -9.88 3.58
CA ILE A 276 30.73 -8.49 3.09
C ILE A 276 29.27 -8.19 2.76
N ALA A 277 28.74 -7.10 3.30
CA ALA A 277 27.35 -6.72 3.08
C ALA A 277 27.13 -5.20 3.17
N ILE A 278 25.99 -4.76 2.63
CA ILE A 278 25.47 -3.39 2.69
C ILE A 278 24.18 -3.40 3.51
N GLY A 279 23.91 -2.32 4.26
CA GLY A 279 22.60 -2.09 4.88
C GLY A 279 22.40 -2.84 6.20
N SER A 280 21.15 -3.08 6.58
CA SER A 280 20.81 -3.42 7.98
C SER A 280 21.35 -4.76 8.44
N VAL A 281 21.57 -5.71 7.53
CA VAL A 281 22.10 -7.03 7.86
C VAL A 281 23.47 -6.97 8.56
N THR A 282 24.22 -5.89 8.36
CA THR A 282 25.51 -5.70 9.03
C THR A 282 25.36 -5.67 10.55
N GLU A 283 24.24 -5.15 11.07
CA GLU A 283 23.97 -5.13 12.51
C GLU A 283 23.68 -6.54 13.05
N THR A 284 22.86 -7.34 12.34
CA THR A 284 22.60 -8.75 12.69
C THR A 284 23.86 -9.59 12.61
N LEU A 285 24.71 -9.38 11.60
CA LEU A 285 25.98 -10.08 11.44
C LEU A 285 26.95 -9.76 12.59
N LYS A 286 26.97 -8.52 13.11
CA LYS A 286 27.78 -8.16 14.28
C LYS A 286 27.37 -9.00 15.50
N GLU A 287 26.07 -9.15 15.78
CA GLU A 287 25.58 -9.99 16.89
C GLU A 287 25.96 -11.47 16.72
N VAL A 288 25.82 -12.01 15.51
CA VAL A 288 26.22 -13.40 15.21
C VAL A 288 27.73 -13.58 15.34
N ILE A 289 28.54 -12.63 14.88
CA ILE A 289 30.00 -12.65 15.01
C ILE A 289 30.40 -12.64 16.49
N ASP A 290 29.75 -11.84 17.33
CA ASP A 290 30.03 -11.82 18.78
C ASP A 290 29.80 -13.20 19.41
N MET A 291 28.69 -13.87 19.06
CA MET A 291 28.41 -15.23 19.49
C MET A 291 29.44 -16.25 18.97
N LEU A 292 29.79 -16.20 17.68
CA LEU A 292 30.73 -17.15 17.07
C LEU A 292 32.16 -16.96 17.58
N ARG A 293 32.58 -15.73 17.85
CA ARG A 293 33.88 -15.40 18.47
C ARG A 293 33.95 -15.87 19.91
N ALA A 294 32.87 -15.76 20.68
CA ALA A 294 32.80 -16.35 22.02
C ALA A 294 32.98 -17.87 22.01
N LYS A 295 32.68 -18.53 20.87
CA LYS A 295 32.93 -19.96 20.61
C LYS A 295 34.32 -20.24 19.97
N GLY A 296 35.19 -19.23 19.86
CA GLY A 296 36.55 -19.35 19.33
C GLY A 296 36.67 -19.35 17.80
N GLN A 297 35.60 -19.01 17.06
CA GLN A 297 35.67 -18.96 15.60
C GLN A 297 36.31 -17.66 15.09
N LYS A 298 37.19 -17.78 14.09
CA LYS A 298 37.90 -16.67 13.44
C LYS A 298 37.08 -16.08 12.28
N VAL A 299 36.03 -15.34 12.63
CA VAL A 299 35.07 -14.74 11.69
C VAL A 299 35.07 -13.22 11.74
N GLY A 300 34.69 -12.59 10.64
CA GLY A 300 34.56 -11.14 10.54
C GLY A 300 33.56 -10.65 9.48
N LEU A 301 33.38 -9.34 9.44
CA LEU A 301 32.46 -8.61 8.58
C LEU A 301 33.15 -7.36 8.01
N ILE A 302 32.93 -7.08 6.73
CA ILE A 302 33.09 -5.74 6.16
C ILE A 302 31.70 -5.15 5.92
N SER A 303 31.40 -4.06 6.63
CA SER A 303 30.23 -3.22 6.39
C SER A 303 30.59 -2.19 5.32
N VAL A 304 29.89 -2.20 4.20
CA VAL A 304 30.14 -1.29 3.08
C VAL A 304 29.26 -0.05 3.25
N HIS A 305 29.87 1.10 3.55
CA HIS A 305 29.16 2.37 3.63
C HIS A 305 29.24 3.11 2.30
N LEU A 306 30.45 3.33 1.74
CA LEU A 306 30.61 3.94 0.42
C LEU A 306 30.61 2.87 -0.67
N TYR A 307 29.46 2.62 -1.28
CA TYR A 307 29.34 1.67 -2.38
C TYR A 307 29.81 2.25 -3.72
N ARG A 308 29.57 3.55 -3.96
CA ARG A 308 30.04 4.26 -5.16
C ARG A 308 30.61 5.64 -4.80
N PRO A 309 31.77 6.03 -5.34
CA PRO A 309 32.73 5.19 -6.07
C PRO A 309 33.30 4.05 -5.19
N PHE A 310 33.46 2.86 -5.76
CA PHE A 310 33.97 1.71 -5.01
C PHE A 310 35.50 1.81 -4.86
N SER A 311 36.00 2.10 -3.66
CA SER A 311 37.43 2.34 -3.45
C SER A 311 38.20 1.07 -3.05
N ALA A 312 38.95 0.51 -4.00
CA ALA A 312 39.85 -0.62 -3.74
C ALA A 312 40.87 -0.31 -2.62
N LYS A 313 41.36 0.93 -2.54
CA LYS A 313 42.27 1.42 -1.49
C LYS A 313 41.69 1.20 -0.09
N TYR A 314 40.53 1.78 0.19
CA TYR A 314 39.91 1.68 1.51
C TYR A 314 39.36 0.27 1.79
N PHE A 315 38.87 -0.43 0.77
CA PHE A 315 38.42 -1.81 0.90
C PHE A 315 39.54 -2.75 1.35
N LEU A 316 40.68 -2.73 0.66
CA LEU A 316 41.84 -3.58 0.99
C LEU A 316 42.53 -3.16 2.28
N GLN A 317 42.41 -1.89 2.69
CA GLN A 317 42.88 -1.41 3.99
C GLN A 317 42.06 -1.98 5.15
N ALA A 318 40.74 -2.08 5.00
CA ALA A 318 39.86 -2.64 6.02
C ALA A 318 39.97 -4.17 6.14
N MET A 319 40.37 -4.86 5.08
CA MET A 319 40.43 -6.33 5.04
C MET A 319 41.63 -6.91 5.82
N PRO A 320 41.43 -7.83 6.79
CA PRO A 320 42.53 -8.54 7.44
C PRO A 320 43.34 -9.38 6.45
N LYS A 321 44.66 -9.44 6.65
CA LYS A 321 45.57 -10.20 5.77
C LYS A 321 45.46 -11.72 5.91
N THR A 322 44.81 -12.20 6.97
CA THR A 322 44.61 -13.63 7.26
C THR A 322 43.42 -14.25 6.54
N VAL A 323 42.62 -13.45 5.84
CA VAL A 323 41.38 -13.88 5.19
C VAL A 323 41.68 -14.88 4.08
N LYS A 324 40.95 -16.00 4.09
CA LYS A 324 41.06 -17.08 3.10
C LYS A 324 39.78 -17.28 2.32
N ARG A 325 38.62 -16.94 2.92
CA ARG A 325 37.30 -17.11 2.32
C ARG A 325 36.42 -15.89 2.58
N ILE A 326 35.71 -15.47 1.56
CA ILE A 326 34.81 -14.31 1.56
C ILE A 326 33.44 -14.76 1.05
N CYS A 327 32.40 -14.40 1.79
CA CYS A 327 31.02 -14.44 1.31
C CYS A 327 30.50 -13.02 1.11
N VAL A 328 30.00 -12.71 -0.09
CA VAL A 328 29.36 -11.44 -0.39
C VAL A 328 27.85 -11.62 -0.40
N LEU A 329 27.14 -10.80 0.38
CA LEU A 329 25.69 -10.85 0.47
C LEU A 329 25.07 -9.65 -0.25
N ASP A 330 24.30 -9.95 -1.29
CA ASP A 330 23.55 -8.97 -2.07
C ASP A 330 22.07 -9.01 -1.69
N ARG A 331 21.50 -7.84 -1.41
CA ARG A 331 20.06 -7.67 -1.12
C ARG A 331 19.30 -7.29 -2.40
N THR A 332 19.62 -7.95 -3.51
CA THR A 332 18.97 -7.73 -4.81
C THR A 332 18.99 -9.03 -5.63
N LYS A 333 18.35 -9.00 -6.80
CA LYS A 333 18.43 -10.09 -7.78
C LYS A 333 18.50 -9.47 -9.18
N GLU A 334 19.57 -9.74 -9.91
CA GLU A 334 19.67 -9.47 -11.35
C GLU A 334 19.49 -10.78 -12.15
N PRO A 335 18.28 -11.09 -12.68
CA PRO A 335 18.04 -12.33 -13.41
C PRO A 335 18.94 -12.43 -14.65
N GLY A 336 19.70 -13.52 -14.77
CA GLY A 336 20.60 -13.76 -15.90
C GLY A 336 22.02 -13.18 -15.75
N ALA A 337 22.29 -12.39 -14.70
CA ALA A 337 23.63 -11.89 -14.42
C ALA A 337 24.57 -13.01 -13.93
N ASN A 338 25.88 -12.85 -14.18
CA ASN A 338 26.93 -13.77 -13.70
C ASN A 338 27.16 -13.69 -12.16
N GLY A 339 26.51 -12.72 -11.52
CA GLY A 339 26.52 -12.47 -10.09
C GLY A 339 25.85 -11.13 -9.80
N ASP A 340 25.43 -10.91 -8.56
CA ASP A 340 24.80 -9.65 -8.14
C ASP A 340 25.87 -8.53 -7.94
N PRO A 341 25.47 -7.25 -7.90
CA PRO A 341 26.39 -6.12 -8.07
C PRO A 341 27.57 -6.06 -7.08
N LEU A 342 27.32 -6.22 -5.77
CA LEU A 342 28.39 -6.14 -4.78
C LEU A 342 29.37 -7.31 -4.91
N TYR A 343 28.85 -8.51 -5.17
CA TYR A 343 29.68 -9.68 -5.45
C TYR A 343 30.61 -9.45 -6.64
N LEU A 344 30.12 -8.84 -7.73
CA LEU A 344 30.94 -8.55 -8.91
C LEU A 344 32.03 -7.51 -8.60
N ASP A 345 31.72 -6.45 -7.85
CA ASP A 345 32.70 -5.41 -7.49
C ASP A 345 33.82 -5.98 -6.59
N VAL A 346 33.47 -6.82 -5.61
CA VAL A 346 34.47 -7.48 -4.75
C VAL A 346 35.38 -8.39 -5.56
N ARG A 347 34.81 -9.16 -6.51
CA ARG A 347 35.61 -10.02 -7.39
C ARG A 347 36.56 -9.23 -8.26
N ASP A 348 36.12 -8.11 -8.81
CA ASP A 348 36.94 -7.24 -9.65
C ASP A 348 38.18 -6.74 -8.90
N VAL A 349 38.00 -6.22 -7.68
CA VAL A 349 39.12 -5.75 -6.84
C VAL A 349 40.16 -6.84 -6.57
N TYR A 350 39.73 -8.07 -6.26
CA TYR A 350 40.67 -9.18 -6.03
C TYR A 350 41.28 -9.72 -7.31
N TYR A 351 40.59 -9.63 -8.45
CA TYR A 351 41.15 -10.05 -9.73
C TYR A 351 42.31 -9.15 -10.18
N ALA A 352 42.36 -7.91 -9.70
CA ALA A 352 43.50 -7.01 -9.88
C ALA A 352 44.74 -7.39 -9.03
N LEU A 353 44.62 -8.29 -8.05
CA LEU A 353 45.72 -8.75 -7.20
C LEU A 353 46.38 -10.04 -7.73
N PRO A 354 47.63 -10.37 -7.31
CA PRO A 354 48.28 -11.64 -7.61
C PRO A 354 47.43 -12.85 -7.18
N GLU A 355 47.48 -13.94 -7.95
CA GLU A 355 46.62 -15.13 -7.73
C GLU A 355 46.76 -15.73 -6.32
N ASN A 356 47.97 -15.75 -5.77
CA ASN A 356 48.27 -16.26 -4.43
C ASN A 356 47.71 -15.38 -3.29
N GLU A 357 47.20 -14.20 -3.59
CA GLU A 357 46.56 -13.27 -2.64
C GLU A 357 45.03 -13.28 -2.76
N ARG A 358 44.47 -14.09 -3.67
CA ARG A 358 43.02 -14.16 -3.90
C ARG A 358 42.37 -15.17 -2.95
N PRO A 359 41.50 -14.73 -2.01
CA PRO A 359 40.71 -15.65 -1.22
C PRO A 359 39.65 -16.33 -2.11
N LEU A 360 39.05 -17.40 -1.60
CA LEU A 360 37.83 -17.95 -2.19
C LEU A 360 36.69 -16.95 -2.01
N ILE A 361 36.02 -16.54 -3.09
CA ILE A 361 34.91 -15.57 -3.05
C ILE A 361 33.63 -16.22 -3.55
N ILE A 362 32.62 -16.30 -2.68
CA ILE A 362 31.27 -16.76 -3.02
C ILE A 362 30.26 -15.62 -2.84
N GLY A 363 29.14 -15.69 -3.56
CA GLY A 363 28.02 -14.76 -3.46
C GLY A 363 26.76 -15.45 -2.96
N GLY A 364 25.90 -14.71 -2.25
CA GLY A 364 24.59 -15.16 -1.81
C GLY A 364 23.59 -14.03 -1.79
N ARG A 365 22.30 -14.37 -1.93
CA ARG A 365 21.19 -13.42 -1.84
C ARG A 365 20.36 -13.63 -0.59
N TYR A 366 19.87 -12.54 -0.03
CA TYR A 366 19.05 -12.54 1.17
C TYR A 366 18.02 -11.40 1.14
N GLY A 367 17.03 -11.46 2.04
CA GLY A 367 16.27 -10.27 2.47
C GLY A 367 15.46 -9.52 1.41
N LEU A 368 15.21 -10.13 0.23
CA LEU A 368 14.40 -9.53 -0.84
C LEU A 368 12.99 -9.22 -0.32
N SER A 369 12.46 -8.06 -0.67
CA SER A 369 11.13 -7.61 -0.20
C SER A 369 10.96 -7.74 1.33
N SER A 370 11.99 -7.39 2.10
CA SER A 370 12.04 -7.54 3.56
C SER A 370 11.73 -8.94 4.09
N LYS A 371 12.06 -10.00 3.34
CA LYS A 371 12.17 -11.35 3.90
C LYS A 371 13.01 -11.28 5.19
N ASP A 372 12.47 -11.76 6.30
CA ASP A 372 13.13 -11.60 7.59
C ASP A 372 14.49 -12.29 7.57
N THR A 373 15.50 -11.63 8.14
CA THR A 373 16.91 -12.05 8.05
C THR A 373 17.42 -12.31 9.46
N THR A 374 17.21 -13.53 9.95
CA THR A 374 17.42 -13.89 11.36
C THR A 374 18.87 -14.29 11.66
N PRO A 375 19.27 -14.33 12.94
CA PRO A 375 20.58 -14.84 13.35
C PRO A 375 20.85 -16.25 12.85
N ALA A 376 19.85 -17.15 12.88
CA ALA A 376 19.97 -18.52 12.39
C ALA A 376 20.39 -18.58 10.91
N GLN A 377 19.83 -17.69 10.09
CA GLN A 377 20.19 -17.57 8.68
C GLN A 377 21.64 -17.09 8.50
N MET A 378 22.08 -16.11 9.28
CA MET A 378 23.46 -15.61 9.20
C MET A 378 24.48 -16.61 9.75
N ILE A 379 24.11 -17.43 10.73
CA ILE A 379 24.91 -18.58 11.16
C ILE A 379 25.08 -19.56 9.98
N ALA A 380 24.00 -19.91 9.27
CA ALA A 380 24.07 -20.78 8.10
C ALA A 380 24.99 -20.23 6.99
N VAL A 381 25.07 -18.91 6.83
CA VAL A 381 26.03 -18.27 5.90
C VAL A 381 27.49 -18.56 6.31
N PHE A 382 27.84 -18.37 7.58
CA PHE A 382 29.18 -18.69 8.08
C PHE A 382 29.49 -20.19 8.03
N GLU A 383 28.50 -21.04 8.34
CA GLU A 383 28.63 -22.50 8.26
C GLU A 383 28.86 -22.97 6.82
N ASN A 384 28.13 -22.39 5.85
CA ASN A 384 28.38 -22.62 4.43
C ASN A 384 29.79 -22.19 4.03
N LEU A 385 30.20 -20.97 4.42
CA LEU A 385 31.53 -20.43 4.10
C LEU A 385 32.68 -21.27 4.69
N ALA A 386 32.45 -21.92 5.83
CA ALA A 386 33.43 -22.78 6.49
C ALA A 386 33.54 -24.19 5.86
N GLN A 387 32.61 -24.59 4.97
CA GLN A 387 32.67 -25.89 4.29
C GLN A 387 33.91 -26.01 3.41
N ASN A 388 34.29 -27.26 3.10
CA ASN A 388 35.35 -27.54 2.13
C ASN A 388 34.95 -27.08 0.72
N GLU A 389 33.68 -27.27 0.35
CA GLU A 389 33.08 -26.85 -0.91
C GLU A 389 31.86 -25.97 -0.61
N PRO A 390 32.05 -24.67 -0.31
CA PRO A 390 30.94 -23.78 0.00
C PRO A 390 30.04 -23.60 -1.22
N LYS A 391 28.73 -23.62 -1.01
CA LYS A 391 27.75 -23.31 -2.05
C LYS A 391 27.90 -21.84 -2.47
N ASN A 392 28.07 -21.60 -3.76
CA ASN A 392 28.11 -20.27 -4.37
C ASN A 392 26.77 -19.94 -5.04
N GLN A 393 26.48 -18.65 -5.26
CA GLN A 393 25.22 -18.12 -5.79
C GLN A 393 23.99 -18.67 -5.05
N PHE A 394 24.11 -18.78 -3.74
CA PHE A 394 23.07 -19.35 -2.89
C PHE A 394 21.95 -18.34 -2.58
N THR A 395 20.89 -18.82 -1.96
CA THR A 395 19.86 -18.00 -1.29
C THR A 395 19.78 -18.39 0.18
N VAL A 396 19.37 -17.47 1.05
CA VAL A 396 19.10 -17.77 2.47
C VAL A 396 17.80 -17.08 2.91
N GLY A 397 17.03 -17.76 3.77
CA GLY A 397 15.70 -17.30 4.22
C GLY A 397 14.52 -17.79 3.37
N ILE A 398 14.75 -18.73 2.45
CA ILE A 398 13.71 -19.44 1.67
C ILE A 398 14.06 -20.91 1.53
N VAL A 399 13.08 -21.74 1.17
CA VAL A 399 13.30 -23.12 0.71
C VAL A 399 13.23 -23.14 -0.82
N ASP A 400 14.37 -23.24 -1.48
CA ASP A 400 14.47 -23.40 -2.93
C ASP A 400 14.70 -24.87 -3.28
N ASP A 401 13.61 -25.61 -3.40
CA ASP A 401 13.55 -27.01 -3.80
C ASP A 401 13.47 -27.22 -5.31
N VAL A 402 13.59 -26.16 -6.10
CA VAL A 402 13.57 -26.19 -7.57
C VAL A 402 14.99 -26.09 -8.13
N THR A 403 15.75 -25.08 -7.70
CA THR A 403 17.14 -24.88 -8.14
C THR A 403 18.18 -25.24 -7.08
N PHE A 404 17.72 -25.68 -5.91
CA PHE A 404 18.56 -26.16 -4.79
C PHE A 404 19.61 -25.13 -4.35
N LYS A 405 19.33 -23.84 -4.52
CA LYS A 405 20.26 -22.76 -4.15
C LYS A 405 20.15 -22.34 -2.70
N SER A 406 19.06 -22.67 -2.00
CA SER A 406 18.91 -22.30 -0.60
C SER A 406 19.92 -23.00 0.30
N LEU A 407 20.37 -22.30 1.35
CA LEU A 407 21.12 -22.89 2.46
C LEU A 407 20.15 -23.52 3.47
N PRO A 408 20.52 -24.66 4.10
CA PRO A 408 19.79 -25.16 5.26
C PRO A 408 19.95 -24.18 6.42
N VAL A 409 18.88 -23.94 7.18
CA VAL A 409 18.86 -23.03 8.33
C VAL A 409 18.49 -23.82 9.57
N GLY A 410 19.25 -23.63 10.66
CA GLY A 410 18.99 -24.25 11.96
C GLY A 410 17.84 -23.58 12.72
N GLU A 411 17.65 -23.97 13.98
CA GLU A 411 16.64 -23.36 14.86
C GLU A 411 16.97 -21.89 15.17
N GLU A 412 15.93 -21.11 15.48
CA GLU A 412 16.09 -19.72 15.92
C GLU A 412 16.83 -19.64 17.25
N VAL A 413 17.76 -18.69 17.36
CA VAL A 413 18.61 -18.52 18.54
C VAL A 413 18.57 -17.09 19.06
N SER A 414 18.59 -16.96 20.39
CA SER A 414 18.73 -15.65 21.05
C SER A 414 20.20 -15.24 21.07
N VAL A 415 20.56 -14.24 20.26
CA VAL A 415 21.94 -13.67 20.19
C VAL A 415 22.08 -12.30 20.84
N GLY A 416 20.98 -11.69 21.28
CA GLY A 416 21.00 -10.41 21.98
C GLY A 416 21.67 -10.52 23.35
N HIS A 417 22.10 -9.38 23.89
CA HIS A 417 22.66 -9.30 25.24
C HIS A 417 21.66 -9.81 26.31
N ASN A 418 22.16 -10.38 27.41
CA ASN A 418 21.33 -10.97 28.47
C ASN A 418 20.37 -9.97 29.14
N SER A 419 20.65 -8.66 29.06
CA SER A 419 19.75 -7.60 29.58
C SER A 419 18.62 -7.23 28.62
N THR A 420 18.60 -7.78 27.40
CA THR A 420 17.58 -7.46 26.40
C THR A 420 16.26 -8.18 26.70
N TYR A 421 15.21 -7.41 26.92
CA TYR A 421 13.84 -7.87 27.04
C TYR A 421 13.14 -7.76 25.69
N GLU A 422 12.59 -8.86 25.19
CA GLU A 422 11.92 -8.94 23.89
C GLU A 422 10.41 -9.16 24.05
N ALA A 423 9.59 -8.32 23.41
CA ALA A 423 8.13 -8.39 23.50
C ALA A 423 7.48 -8.39 22.11
N ARG A 424 6.45 -9.23 21.95
CA ARG A 424 5.61 -9.30 20.73
C ARG A 424 4.16 -8.97 21.06
N PHE A 425 3.57 -8.02 20.35
CA PHE A 425 2.17 -7.61 20.54
C PHE A 425 1.38 -7.82 19.26
N ILE A 426 0.33 -8.62 19.35
CA ILE A 426 -0.50 -9.02 18.22
C ILE A 426 -1.84 -8.31 18.33
N GLY A 427 -2.15 -7.48 17.33
CA GLY A 427 -3.35 -6.66 17.29
C GLY A 427 -4.00 -6.63 15.92
N LEU A 428 -5.11 -5.88 15.82
CA LEU A 428 -5.89 -5.68 14.61
C LEU A 428 -5.61 -4.29 14.02
N GLY A 429 -5.44 -4.18 12.70
CA GLY A 429 -5.27 -2.90 12.03
C GLY A 429 -6.41 -1.93 12.37
N SER A 430 -6.05 -0.79 13.00
CA SER A 430 -6.93 0.28 13.53
C SER A 430 -7.45 0.12 14.98
N ASP A 431 -7.07 -0.93 15.71
CA ASP A 431 -7.44 -1.10 17.13
C ASP A 431 -6.68 -0.17 18.09
N GLY A 432 -5.52 0.34 17.66
CA GLY A 432 -4.65 1.25 18.42
C GLY A 432 -3.42 0.59 19.06
N THR A 433 -3.19 -0.71 18.86
CA THR A 433 -2.06 -1.48 19.40
C THR A 433 -0.71 -0.89 19.00
N VAL A 434 -0.49 -0.67 17.70
CA VAL A 434 0.75 -0.05 17.18
C VAL A 434 0.97 1.34 17.78
N GLY A 435 -0.09 2.15 17.91
CA GLY A 435 0.00 3.48 18.51
C GLY A 435 0.37 3.44 20.00
N ALA A 436 -0.20 2.51 20.75
CA ALA A 436 0.16 2.28 22.14
C ALA A 436 1.61 1.83 22.28
N ASN A 437 2.08 0.92 21.42
CA ASN A 437 3.46 0.44 21.45
C ASN A 437 4.49 1.52 21.04
N LYS A 438 4.16 2.38 20.06
CA LYS A 438 4.96 3.59 19.75
C LYS A 438 5.01 4.56 20.94
N ASN A 439 3.99 4.58 21.79
CA ASN A 439 3.99 5.37 23.01
C ASN A 439 4.82 4.69 24.11
N SER A 440 4.62 3.39 24.34
CA SER A 440 5.39 2.60 25.31
C SER A 440 6.90 2.72 25.09
N ILE A 441 7.36 2.65 23.84
CA ILE A 441 8.79 2.80 23.55
C ILE A 441 9.31 4.21 23.88
N LYS A 442 8.51 5.25 23.63
CA LYS A 442 8.87 6.65 23.97
C LYS A 442 8.88 6.86 25.49
N ILE A 443 7.94 6.25 26.22
CA ILE A 443 7.91 6.28 27.68
C ILE A 443 9.18 5.63 28.25
N ILE A 444 9.51 4.42 27.82
CA ILE A 444 10.68 3.70 28.32
C ILE A 444 11.97 4.44 27.92
N GLY A 445 12.12 4.82 26.66
CA GLY A 445 13.30 5.51 26.15
C GLY A 445 13.53 6.91 26.75
N GLY A 446 12.44 7.63 27.09
CA GLY A 446 12.48 8.97 27.66
C GLY A 446 12.58 9.01 29.19
N SER A 447 12.20 7.93 29.89
CA SER A 447 12.20 7.87 31.35
C SER A 447 13.31 6.98 31.94
N THR A 448 14.08 6.28 31.09
CA THR A 448 15.17 5.40 31.49
C THR A 448 16.39 5.56 30.60
N ASP A 449 17.55 5.05 31.05
CA ASP A 449 18.78 5.02 30.26
C ASP A 449 18.82 3.86 29.25
N LYS A 450 17.85 2.94 29.29
CA LYS A 450 17.78 1.79 28.40
C LYS A 450 17.76 2.20 26.93
N TYR A 451 18.45 1.43 26.11
CA TYR A 451 18.24 1.41 24.67
C TYR A 451 16.89 0.76 24.39
N CYS A 452 16.21 1.25 23.37
CA CYS A 452 14.92 0.72 22.98
C CYS A 452 14.82 0.65 21.46
N GLN A 453 14.18 -0.42 20.99
CA GLN A 453 13.93 -0.70 19.59
C GLN A 453 12.47 -1.11 19.40
N ALA A 454 11.81 -0.63 18.35
CA ALA A 454 10.51 -1.15 17.93
C ALA A 454 10.43 -1.29 16.42
N TYR A 455 9.88 -2.41 15.97
CA TYR A 455 9.51 -2.67 14.59
C TYR A 455 8.05 -3.12 14.52
N PHE A 456 7.35 -2.73 13.46
CA PHE A 456 5.93 -3.03 13.29
C PHE A 456 5.71 -3.72 11.95
N SER A 457 5.25 -4.97 12.01
CA SER A 457 4.82 -5.74 10.85
C SER A 457 3.32 -5.54 10.62
N TYR A 458 2.95 -5.17 9.40
CA TYR A 458 1.57 -4.88 9.00
C TYR A 458 1.15 -5.82 7.88
N ASP A 459 -0.12 -6.20 7.90
CA ASP A 459 -0.80 -6.79 6.76
C ASP A 459 -1.01 -5.75 5.63
N SER A 460 -1.07 -6.25 4.38
CA SER A 460 -1.46 -5.49 3.19
C SER A 460 -2.89 -4.92 3.29
N LYS A 461 -3.76 -5.54 4.09
CA LYS A 461 -5.13 -5.07 4.33
C LYS A 461 -5.13 -3.75 5.09
N LYS A 462 -5.62 -2.68 4.45
CA LYS A 462 -5.69 -1.31 5.01
C LYS A 462 -6.37 -1.21 6.37
N SER A 463 -7.39 -2.03 6.64
CA SER A 463 -8.08 -2.05 7.93
C SER A 463 -8.52 -3.47 8.29
N GLY A 464 -8.49 -3.76 9.60
CA GLY A 464 -8.82 -5.09 10.11
C GLY A 464 -7.82 -6.19 9.74
N GLY A 465 -6.64 -5.83 9.21
CA GLY A 465 -5.56 -6.77 8.94
C GLY A 465 -4.81 -7.15 10.21
N TYR A 466 -3.99 -8.19 10.13
CA TYR A 466 -3.09 -8.56 11.23
C TYR A 466 -2.01 -7.48 11.45
N THR A 467 -1.65 -7.24 12.71
CA THR A 467 -0.48 -6.41 13.05
C THR A 467 0.33 -7.09 14.14
N SER A 468 1.65 -7.08 14.00
CA SER A 468 2.59 -7.52 15.03
C SER A 468 3.60 -6.42 15.36
N SER A 469 3.69 -6.04 16.62
CA SER A 469 4.71 -5.12 17.11
C SER A 469 5.80 -5.91 17.82
N HIS A 470 7.06 -5.67 17.45
CA HIS A 470 8.24 -6.31 17.99
C HIS A 470 9.07 -5.26 18.72
N LEU A 471 9.11 -5.33 20.05
CA LEU A 471 9.77 -4.35 20.90
C LEU A 471 10.94 -5.01 21.62
N ARG A 472 12.05 -4.29 21.74
CA ARG A 472 13.22 -4.68 22.53
C ARG A 472 13.65 -3.54 23.44
N PHE A 473 14.09 -3.88 24.64
CA PHE A 473 14.63 -2.93 25.61
C PHE A 473 15.85 -3.55 26.29
N GLY A 474 16.95 -2.83 26.39
CA GLY A 474 18.19 -3.38 26.97
C GLY A 474 19.10 -2.29 27.52
N ASP A 475 20.07 -2.70 28.33
CA ASP A 475 21.07 -1.79 28.88
C ASP A 475 22.23 -1.51 27.90
N GLU A 476 22.35 -2.35 26.87
CA GLU A 476 23.33 -2.23 25.79
C GLU A 476 22.65 -1.84 24.45
N PRO A 477 23.39 -1.27 23.48
CA PRO A 477 22.86 -0.96 22.15
C PRO A 477 22.24 -2.19 21.47
N ILE A 478 21.05 -2.02 20.89
CA ILE A 478 20.29 -3.10 20.26
C ILE A 478 20.59 -3.12 18.76
N ARG A 479 21.21 -4.21 18.27
CA ARG A 479 21.61 -4.41 16.86
C ARG A 479 20.67 -5.36 16.10
N SER A 480 19.63 -5.84 16.77
CA SER A 480 18.75 -6.90 16.28
C SER A 480 17.79 -6.43 15.18
N THR A 481 18.28 -6.23 13.96
CA THR A 481 17.49 -5.76 12.80
C THR A 481 16.69 -6.89 12.13
N TYR A 482 16.04 -7.71 12.95
CA TYR A 482 15.16 -8.82 12.57
C TYR A 482 13.94 -8.86 13.50
N LEU A 483 12.91 -9.63 13.16
CA LEU A 483 11.72 -9.77 14.01
C LEU A 483 12.08 -10.43 15.36
N VAL A 484 11.26 -10.21 16.39
CA VAL A 484 11.42 -10.97 17.65
C VAL A 484 11.02 -12.42 17.43
N THR A 485 12.00 -13.33 17.45
CA THR A 485 11.84 -14.78 17.28
C THR A 485 11.80 -15.53 18.62
N THR A 486 12.43 -15.00 19.67
CA THR A 486 12.48 -15.60 21.01
C THR A 486 11.91 -14.70 22.13
N PRO A 487 10.62 -14.29 22.07
CA PRO A 487 10.06 -13.31 22.99
C PRO A 487 10.10 -13.76 24.47
N ASN A 488 10.31 -12.80 25.37
CA ASN A 488 10.03 -12.94 26.81
C ASN A 488 8.53 -12.74 27.11
N PHE A 489 7.85 -11.94 26.27
CA PHE A 489 6.47 -11.55 26.45
C PHE A 489 5.70 -11.57 25.14
N VAL A 490 4.48 -12.12 25.17
CA VAL A 490 3.53 -12.07 24.06
C VAL A 490 2.20 -11.50 24.55
N ALA A 491 1.62 -10.56 23.82
CA ALA A 491 0.23 -10.14 24.01
C ALA A 491 -0.62 -10.40 22.76
N CYS A 492 -1.84 -10.91 22.95
CA CYS A 492 -2.86 -11.00 21.91
C CYS A 492 -4.05 -10.12 22.28
N HIS A 493 -4.31 -9.09 21.49
CA HIS A 493 -5.37 -8.11 21.75
C HIS A 493 -6.71 -8.50 21.10
N VAL A 494 -6.73 -9.61 20.33
CA VAL A 494 -7.85 -9.99 19.45
C VAL A 494 -8.22 -11.46 19.69
N PRO A 495 -9.29 -11.76 20.47
CA PRO A 495 -9.64 -13.13 20.82
C PRO A 495 -9.92 -14.03 19.61
N SER A 496 -10.42 -13.49 18.49
CA SER A 496 -10.71 -14.26 17.26
C SER A 496 -9.46 -14.83 16.57
N TYR A 497 -8.26 -14.49 17.04
CA TYR A 497 -7.00 -15.03 16.53
C TYR A 497 -6.62 -16.36 17.18
N LEU A 498 -7.26 -16.72 18.30
CA LEU A 498 -7.12 -18.05 18.89
C LEU A 498 -7.49 -19.12 17.86
N GLY A 499 -6.60 -20.09 17.68
CA GLY A 499 -6.77 -21.18 16.71
C GLY A 499 -6.57 -20.79 15.24
N LYS A 500 -6.32 -19.51 14.92
CA LYS A 500 -6.00 -19.04 13.57
C LYS A 500 -4.49 -18.85 13.35
N TYR A 501 -3.80 -18.30 14.35
CA TYR A 501 -2.36 -18.02 14.29
C TYR A 501 -1.62 -18.76 15.39
N ASP A 502 -0.35 -19.10 15.13
CA ASP A 502 0.57 -19.56 16.18
C ASP A 502 1.05 -18.36 17.01
N LEU A 503 0.24 -17.97 17.99
CA LEU A 503 0.48 -16.80 18.83
C LEU A 503 1.68 -16.98 19.77
N LEU A 504 2.01 -18.22 20.15
CA LEU A 504 3.04 -18.52 21.17
C LEU A 504 4.39 -18.93 20.56
N LYS A 505 4.49 -19.05 19.22
CA LYS A 505 5.74 -19.36 18.51
C LYS A 505 6.96 -18.63 19.09
N GLY A 506 7.88 -19.41 19.65
CA GLY A 506 9.18 -18.97 20.18
C GLY A 506 9.17 -18.35 21.58
N LEU A 507 8.03 -18.30 22.29
CA LEU A 507 7.98 -17.78 23.65
C LEU A 507 8.89 -18.58 24.59
N LYS A 508 9.77 -17.89 25.31
CA LYS A 508 10.74 -18.54 26.21
C LYS A 508 10.03 -19.28 27.35
N ASP A 509 10.67 -20.33 27.87
CA ASP A 509 10.25 -21.01 29.11
C ASP A 509 10.09 -20.00 30.25
N GLY A 510 8.99 -20.10 30.99
CA GLY A 510 8.64 -19.13 32.04
C GLY A 510 8.24 -17.74 31.51
N GLY A 511 8.13 -17.57 30.19
CA GLY A 511 7.69 -16.34 29.54
C GLY A 511 6.25 -15.96 29.90
N THR A 512 5.82 -14.77 29.49
CA THR A 512 4.48 -14.25 29.83
C THR A 512 3.58 -14.14 28.60
N PHE A 513 2.34 -14.61 28.73
CA PHE A 513 1.29 -14.45 27.72
C PHE A 513 0.12 -13.64 28.27
N LEU A 514 -0.23 -12.52 27.62
CA LEU A 514 -1.37 -11.67 27.95
C LEU A 514 -2.45 -11.74 26.86
N LEU A 515 -3.67 -12.15 27.22
CA LEU A 515 -4.80 -12.25 26.30
C LEU A 515 -5.90 -11.23 26.65
N ASN A 516 -6.33 -10.44 25.67
CA ASN A 516 -7.61 -9.74 25.75
C ASN A 516 -8.74 -10.76 25.56
N ALA A 517 -9.32 -11.25 26.66
CA ALA A 517 -10.38 -12.25 26.65
C ALA A 517 -11.74 -11.58 26.90
N VAL A 518 -12.72 -11.82 26.03
CA VAL A 518 -14.09 -11.31 26.22
C VAL A 518 -14.90 -12.16 27.20
N TRP A 519 -14.35 -13.30 27.63
CA TRP A 519 -14.98 -14.27 28.51
C TRP A 519 -14.39 -14.24 29.93
N ASP A 520 -15.04 -14.94 30.87
CA ASP A 520 -14.45 -15.24 32.17
C ASP A 520 -13.32 -16.28 32.07
N GLU A 521 -12.62 -16.55 33.17
CA GLU A 521 -11.47 -17.46 33.22
C GLU A 521 -11.82 -18.88 32.74
N GLU A 522 -12.88 -19.47 33.29
CA GLU A 522 -13.27 -20.86 32.99
C GLU A 522 -13.72 -21.03 31.54
N THR A 523 -14.45 -20.05 31.01
CA THR A 523 -14.84 -20.03 29.59
C THR A 523 -13.61 -19.81 28.71
N THR A 524 -12.71 -18.91 29.09
CA THR A 524 -11.45 -18.69 28.34
C THR A 524 -10.63 -19.97 28.23
N LYS A 525 -10.47 -20.74 29.32
CA LYS A 525 -9.79 -22.05 29.29
C LYS A 525 -10.43 -23.03 28.30
N LYS A 526 -11.76 -23.02 28.15
CA LYS A 526 -12.48 -23.86 27.18
C LYS A 526 -12.27 -23.42 25.73
N HIS A 527 -12.14 -22.12 25.49
CA HIS A 527 -11.92 -21.54 24.16
C HIS A 527 -10.46 -21.64 23.68
N LEU A 528 -9.49 -21.88 24.56
CA LEU A 528 -8.09 -22.08 24.16
C LEU A 528 -7.93 -23.34 23.30
N PRO A 529 -7.22 -23.27 22.17
CA PRO A 529 -6.82 -24.43 21.39
C PRO A 529 -5.95 -25.41 22.18
N ASP A 530 -6.03 -26.69 21.85
CA ASP A 530 -5.33 -27.76 22.57
C ASP A 530 -3.80 -27.71 22.41
N ASP A 531 -3.30 -27.29 21.25
CA ASP A 531 -1.88 -26.99 21.00
C ASP A 531 -1.38 -25.85 21.90
N MET A 532 -2.19 -24.80 22.05
CA MET A 532 -1.86 -23.67 22.91
C MET A 532 -1.85 -24.07 24.39
N LYS A 533 -2.85 -24.83 24.84
CA LYS A 533 -2.90 -25.36 26.22
C LYS A 533 -1.66 -26.19 26.53
N LYS A 534 -1.29 -27.09 25.63
CA LYS A 534 -0.10 -27.93 25.76
C LYS A 534 1.17 -27.09 25.90
N TYR A 535 1.35 -26.12 25.00
CA TYR A 535 2.50 -25.23 25.02
C TYR A 535 2.60 -24.43 26.33
N LEU A 536 1.49 -23.86 26.80
CA LEU A 536 1.45 -23.11 28.06
C LEU A 536 1.94 -23.95 29.25
N ALA A 537 1.59 -25.23 29.28
CA ALA A 537 1.98 -26.13 30.37
C ALA A 537 3.41 -26.66 30.23
N GLU A 538 3.83 -27.11 29.04
CA GLU A 538 5.19 -27.63 28.80
C GLU A 538 6.26 -26.56 29.06
N HIS A 539 5.98 -25.31 28.71
CA HIS A 539 6.91 -24.19 28.85
C HIS A 539 6.70 -23.36 30.13
N HIS A 540 5.81 -23.80 31.04
CA HIS A 540 5.55 -23.14 32.33
C HIS A 540 5.21 -21.64 32.19
N ILE A 541 4.36 -21.31 31.21
CA ILE A 541 4.06 -19.92 30.84
C ILE A 541 3.23 -19.20 31.89
N ASN A 542 3.61 -17.96 32.20
CA ASN A 542 2.82 -17.06 33.02
C ASN A 542 1.65 -16.48 32.21
N PHE A 543 0.46 -17.07 32.34
CA PHE A 543 -0.72 -16.69 31.57
C PHE A 543 -1.59 -15.66 32.30
N TYR A 544 -1.94 -14.56 31.60
CA TYR A 544 -2.79 -13.48 32.09
C TYR A 544 -3.94 -13.18 31.12
N ILE A 545 -5.09 -12.80 31.67
CA ILE A 545 -6.26 -12.37 30.91
C ILE A 545 -6.77 -11.00 31.38
N ILE A 546 -7.40 -10.26 30.46
CA ILE A 546 -8.16 -9.04 30.77
C ILE A 546 -9.30 -8.86 29.76
N ASN A 547 -10.49 -8.46 30.21
CA ASN A 547 -11.60 -8.12 29.32
C ASN A 547 -11.59 -6.63 28.96
N ALA A 548 -10.61 -6.22 28.15
CA ALA A 548 -10.43 -4.83 27.79
C ALA A 548 -11.60 -4.27 26.96
N THR A 549 -12.30 -5.12 26.20
CA THR A 549 -13.48 -4.73 25.41
C THR A 549 -14.64 -4.29 26.31
N LYS A 550 -14.96 -5.08 27.34
CA LYS A 550 -16.00 -4.73 28.31
C LYS A 550 -15.65 -3.46 29.08
N ILE A 551 -14.40 -3.36 29.56
CA ILE A 551 -13.91 -2.18 30.29
C ILE A 551 -14.00 -0.93 29.40
N ALA A 552 -13.59 -1.00 28.13
CA ALA A 552 -13.67 0.13 27.22
C ALA A 552 -15.12 0.60 26.98
N ALA A 553 -16.06 -0.34 26.86
CA ALA A 553 -17.48 -0.03 26.70
C ALA A 553 -18.06 0.65 27.96
N GLU A 554 -17.76 0.13 29.15
CA GLU A 554 -18.21 0.70 30.43
C GLU A 554 -17.65 2.10 30.70
N LEU A 555 -16.42 2.37 30.24
CA LEU A 555 -15.77 3.70 30.34
C LEU A 555 -16.18 4.67 29.22
N GLY A 556 -17.02 4.25 28.27
CA GLY A 556 -17.45 5.10 27.15
C GLY A 556 -16.35 5.36 26.11
N LEU A 557 -15.36 4.47 26.00
CA LEU A 557 -14.27 4.51 25.01
C LEU A 557 -14.61 3.75 23.71
N GLY A 558 -15.80 3.14 23.62
CA GLY A 558 -16.24 2.35 22.48
C GLY A 558 -15.37 1.09 22.32
N SER A 559 -14.81 0.88 21.13
CA SER A 559 -13.94 -0.27 20.82
C SER A 559 -12.45 -0.03 21.10
N ARG A 560 -12.07 1.08 21.75
CA ARG A 560 -10.66 1.44 22.00
C ARG A 560 -10.12 0.74 23.26
N THR A 561 -9.42 -0.37 23.07
CA THR A 561 -8.81 -1.16 24.16
C THR A 561 -7.34 -0.85 24.43
N ASN A 562 -6.71 -0.08 23.55
CA ASN A 562 -5.26 0.16 23.52
C ASN A 562 -4.65 0.66 24.85
N THR A 563 -5.22 1.69 25.49
CA THR A 563 -4.70 2.21 26.77
C THR A 563 -4.81 1.19 27.91
N ILE A 564 -5.87 0.39 27.92
CA ILE A 564 -6.12 -0.66 28.92
C ILE A 564 -5.06 -1.77 28.79
N MET A 565 -4.87 -2.27 27.56
CA MET A 565 -3.86 -3.30 27.25
C MET A 565 -2.44 -2.80 27.51
N GLN A 566 -2.15 -1.53 27.23
CA GLN A 566 -0.85 -0.91 27.50
C GLN A 566 -0.55 -0.89 29.01
N SER A 567 -1.52 -0.51 29.85
CA SER A 567 -1.33 -0.53 31.30
C SER A 567 -1.16 -1.97 31.83
N ALA A 568 -1.95 -2.92 31.30
CA ALA A 568 -1.81 -4.33 31.66
C ALA A 568 -0.40 -4.86 31.32
N PHE A 569 0.15 -4.50 30.16
CA PHE A 569 1.54 -4.82 29.78
C PHE A 569 2.55 -4.33 30.82
N PHE A 570 2.52 -3.04 31.20
CA PHE A 570 3.46 -2.52 32.20
C PHE A 570 3.28 -3.18 33.58
N LYS A 571 2.05 -3.57 33.92
CA LYS A 571 1.75 -4.24 35.20
C LYS A 571 2.34 -5.65 35.27
N VAL A 572 2.27 -6.42 34.18
CA VAL A 572 2.70 -7.83 34.18
C VAL A 572 4.14 -8.03 33.73
N SER A 573 4.70 -7.12 32.93
CA SER A 573 6.06 -7.26 32.40
C SER A 573 7.14 -6.71 33.33
N GLU A 574 6.80 -5.74 34.19
CA GLU A 574 7.71 -5.04 35.12
C GLU A 574 9.03 -4.53 34.49
N VAL A 575 9.03 -4.26 33.17
CA VAL A 575 10.20 -3.69 32.43
C VAL A 575 10.68 -2.38 33.05
N ILE A 576 9.74 -1.62 33.62
CA ILE A 576 9.98 -0.49 34.53
C ILE A 576 9.01 -0.59 35.72
N PRO A 577 9.30 0.05 36.87
CA PRO A 577 8.37 0.09 38.00
C PRO A 577 6.98 0.59 37.59
N TYR A 578 5.93 -0.15 37.97
CA TYR A 578 4.57 0.11 37.49
C TYR A 578 4.06 1.52 37.80
N ASP A 579 4.33 2.04 39.00
CA ASP A 579 3.89 3.39 39.40
C ASP A 579 4.51 4.48 38.49
N LYS A 580 5.77 4.29 38.10
CA LYS A 580 6.47 5.16 37.15
C LYS A 580 5.86 5.05 35.75
N ALA A 581 5.49 3.85 35.32
CA ALA A 581 4.80 3.66 34.04
C ALA A 581 3.45 4.39 34.02
N VAL A 582 2.65 4.27 35.08
CA VAL A 582 1.35 4.97 35.21
C VAL A 582 1.52 6.48 35.15
N GLU A 583 2.51 7.03 35.85
CA GLU A 583 2.82 8.47 35.83
C GLU A 583 3.12 8.95 34.40
N GLU A 584 4.03 8.28 33.69
CA GLU A 584 4.44 8.66 32.33
C GLU A 584 3.31 8.44 31.31
N MET A 585 2.51 7.38 31.45
CA MET A 585 1.32 7.17 30.63
C MET A 585 0.32 8.32 30.79
N LYS A 586 0.04 8.75 32.03
CA LYS A 586 -0.89 9.87 32.29
C LYS A 586 -0.32 11.19 31.73
N LYS A 587 0.98 11.46 31.87
CA LYS A 587 1.65 12.61 31.22
C LYS A 587 1.49 12.57 29.69
N ALA A 588 1.71 11.41 29.07
CA ALA A 588 1.60 11.24 27.62
C ALA A 588 0.15 11.42 27.12
N ILE A 589 -0.84 10.93 27.88
CA ILE A 589 -2.27 11.13 27.63
C ILE A 589 -2.61 12.63 27.67
N TYR A 590 -2.16 13.37 28.69
CA TYR A 590 -2.40 14.81 28.78
C TYR A 590 -1.78 15.58 27.61
N LYS A 591 -0.52 15.25 27.25
CA LYS A 591 0.16 15.86 26.09
C LYS A 591 -0.59 15.60 24.78
N SER A 592 -1.14 14.41 24.60
CA SER A 592 -1.81 13.99 23.36
C SER A 592 -3.27 14.44 23.27
N TYR A 593 -3.98 14.47 24.41
CA TYR A 593 -5.43 14.65 24.45
C TYR A 593 -5.88 15.88 25.25
N GLY A 594 -4.99 16.62 25.89
CA GLY A 594 -5.35 17.84 26.64
C GLY A 594 -6.07 18.88 25.78
N LYS A 595 -5.71 18.96 24.49
CA LYS A 595 -6.39 19.82 23.50
C LYS A 595 -7.74 19.29 23.01
N LYS A 596 -8.14 18.06 23.37
CA LYS A 596 -9.42 17.43 23.00
C LYS A 596 -10.51 17.56 24.06
N GLY A 597 -10.20 18.16 25.21
CA GLY A 597 -11.14 18.38 26.32
C GLY A 597 -10.92 17.41 27.49
N GLU A 598 -11.34 17.85 28.68
CA GLU A 598 -11.09 17.16 29.95
C GLU A 598 -11.77 15.79 30.06
N ASP A 599 -12.98 15.63 29.50
CA ASP A 599 -13.69 14.34 29.46
C ASP A 599 -12.87 13.24 28.75
N VAL A 600 -12.25 13.56 27.61
CA VAL A 600 -11.41 12.61 26.86
C VAL A 600 -10.18 12.20 27.67
N VAL A 601 -9.56 13.16 28.37
CA VAL A 601 -8.39 12.91 29.23
C VAL A 601 -8.79 12.00 30.41
N ASN A 602 -9.86 12.34 31.12
CA ASN A 602 -10.32 11.60 32.29
C ASN A 602 -10.75 10.16 31.97
N LYS A 603 -11.43 9.94 30.83
CA LYS A 603 -11.75 8.58 30.36
C LYS A 603 -10.50 7.75 30.09
N ASN A 604 -9.46 8.36 29.52
CA ASN A 604 -8.18 7.65 29.29
C ASN A 604 -7.41 7.41 30.59
N TYR A 605 -7.46 8.31 31.57
CA TYR A 605 -6.89 8.06 32.90
C TYR A 605 -7.57 6.88 33.60
N ALA A 606 -8.90 6.84 33.58
CA ALA A 606 -9.67 5.72 34.12
C ALA A 606 -9.31 4.39 33.42
N ALA A 607 -9.02 4.41 32.12
CA ALA A 607 -8.57 3.24 31.39
C ALA A 607 -7.18 2.73 31.82
N VAL A 608 -6.25 3.62 32.16
CA VAL A 608 -4.94 3.23 32.74
C VAL A 608 -5.16 2.51 34.07
N ASP A 609 -5.91 3.15 34.97
CA ASP A 609 -6.16 2.62 36.31
C ASP A 609 -6.90 1.26 36.25
N ALA A 610 -7.90 1.14 35.36
CA ALA A 610 -8.63 -0.09 35.14
C ALA A 610 -7.75 -1.20 34.53
N GLY A 611 -6.85 -0.87 33.61
CA GLY A 611 -5.97 -1.85 32.97
C GLY A 611 -4.99 -2.50 33.96
N GLY A 612 -4.45 -1.72 34.90
CA GLY A 612 -3.58 -2.28 35.96
C GLY A 612 -4.32 -3.10 37.01
N LYS A 613 -5.57 -2.72 37.33
CA LYS A 613 -6.35 -3.36 38.40
C LYS A 613 -7.01 -4.67 37.96
N ASN A 614 -7.48 -4.75 36.72
CA ASN A 614 -8.35 -5.85 36.25
C ASN A 614 -7.62 -6.93 35.44
N VAL A 615 -6.29 -6.86 35.32
CA VAL A 615 -5.51 -7.97 34.74
C VAL A 615 -5.41 -9.09 35.76
N VAL A 616 -5.75 -10.32 35.36
CA VAL A 616 -5.84 -11.49 36.24
C VAL A 616 -4.87 -12.56 35.76
N LYS A 617 -4.13 -13.18 36.69
CA LYS A 617 -3.30 -14.36 36.41
C LYS A 617 -4.21 -15.60 36.36
N VAL A 618 -4.05 -16.40 35.33
CA VAL A 618 -4.76 -17.68 35.16
C VAL A 618 -3.80 -18.81 35.48
N GLU A 619 -4.20 -19.70 36.39
CA GLU A 619 -3.42 -20.89 36.70
C GLU A 619 -3.49 -21.88 35.53
N VAL A 620 -2.32 -22.28 35.03
CA VAL A 620 -2.18 -23.24 33.91
C VAL A 620 -2.19 -24.66 34.48
N PRO A 621 -3.20 -25.50 34.15
CA PRO A 621 -3.25 -26.87 34.62
C PRO A 621 -2.10 -27.71 34.10
N ALA A 622 -1.38 -28.40 34.99
CA ALA A 622 -0.21 -29.21 34.62
C ALA A 622 -0.57 -30.38 33.70
N GLU A 623 -1.80 -30.91 33.81
CA GLU A 623 -2.29 -31.98 32.94
C GLU A 623 -2.36 -31.59 31.46
N TRP A 624 -2.38 -30.29 31.13
CA TRP A 624 -2.40 -29.83 29.75
C TRP A 624 -1.16 -30.23 28.96
N ALA A 625 -0.01 -30.44 29.62
CA ALA A 625 1.21 -30.93 28.97
C ALA A 625 1.01 -32.33 28.33
N SER A 626 0.06 -33.12 28.86
CA SER A 626 -0.24 -34.46 28.34
C SER A 626 -1.28 -34.47 27.20
N ILE A 627 -1.82 -33.31 26.80
CA ILE A 627 -2.82 -33.22 25.74
C ILE A 627 -2.25 -33.78 24.42
N GLN A 628 -3.03 -34.63 23.77
CA GLN A 628 -2.73 -35.11 22.42
C GLN A 628 -3.41 -34.16 21.43
N VAL A 629 -2.61 -33.33 20.76
CA VAL A 629 -3.13 -32.38 19.77
C VAL A 629 -3.56 -33.16 18.53
N ALA A 630 -4.87 -33.23 18.29
CA ALA A 630 -5.39 -33.81 17.06
C ALA A 630 -5.06 -32.90 15.87
N PRO A 631 -4.65 -33.45 14.72
CA PRO A 631 -4.52 -32.66 13.51
C PRO A 631 -5.88 -32.06 13.14
N LYS A 632 -5.90 -30.79 12.70
CA LYS A 632 -7.12 -30.19 12.18
C LYS A 632 -7.62 -31.01 10.99
N ALA A 633 -8.89 -31.40 11.03
CA ALA A 633 -9.50 -32.11 9.91
C ALA A 633 -9.46 -31.21 8.66
N ALA A 634 -8.91 -31.74 7.56
CA ALA A 634 -8.98 -31.07 6.27
C ALA A 634 -10.43 -31.08 5.78
N ASP A 635 -10.91 -29.93 5.28
CA ASP A 635 -12.17 -29.88 4.55
C ASP A 635 -11.94 -30.38 3.12
N PRO A 636 -12.46 -31.56 2.73
CA PRO A 636 -12.22 -32.13 1.42
C PRO A 636 -12.87 -31.31 0.28
N ASN A 637 -13.75 -30.35 0.60
CA ASN A 637 -14.42 -29.50 -0.39
C ASN A 637 -13.69 -28.18 -0.65
N ARG A 638 -12.59 -27.86 0.06
CA ARG A 638 -11.78 -26.67 -0.23
C ARG A 638 -10.85 -26.93 -1.43
N PRO A 639 -10.74 -25.99 -2.39
CA PRO A 639 -9.83 -26.16 -3.53
C PRO A 639 -8.36 -26.30 -3.10
N GLU A 640 -7.58 -27.02 -3.90
CA GLU A 640 -6.16 -27.26 -3.62
C GLU A 640 -5.36 -25.96 -3.49
N PHE A 641 -5.58 -24.99 -4.39
CA PHE A 641 -4.91 -23.70 -4.32
C PHE A 641 -5.23 -22.92 -3.04
N ILE A 642 -6.47 -23.03 -2.54
CA ILE A 642 -6.85 -22.43 -1.27
C ILE A 642 -6.11 -23.10 -0.12
N THR A 643 -6.15 -24.43 -0.04
CA THR A 643 -5.58 -25.19 1.08
C THR A 643 -4.05 -25.20 1.12
N LYS A 644 -3.39 -25.24 -0.05
CA LYS A 644 -1.92 -25.35 -0.14
C LYS A 644 -1.20 -24.01 -0.27
N VAL A 645 -1.88 -22.94 -0.66
CA VAL A 645 -1.25 -21.63 -0.90
C VAL A 645 -1.91 -20.52 -0.10
N VAL A 646 -3.21 -20.29 -0.28
CA VAL A 646 -3.93 -19.16 0.36
C VAL A 646 -3.98 -19.32 1.89
N ASP A 647 -4.38 -20.50 2.37
CA ASP A 647 -4.57 -20.78 3.80
C ASP A 647 -3.25 -20.69 4.58
N PRO A 648 -2.12 -21.26 4.12
CA PRO A 648 -0.82 -21.06 4.77
C PRO A 648 -0.41 -19.59 4.86
N ILE A 649 -0.56 -18.81 3.79
CA ILE A 649 -0.22 -17.38 3.81
C ILE A 649 -1.12 -16.62 4.79
N ASN A 650 -2.44 -16.87 4.73
CA ASN A 650 -3.41 -16.28 5.65
C ASN A 650 -3.20 -16.70 7.10
N ALA A 651 -2.56 -17.84 7.37
CA ALA A 651 -2.18 -18.31 8.70
C ALA A 651 -0.82 -17.78 9.19
N LEU A 652 -0.19 -16.86 8.44
CA LEU A 652 1.15 -16.31 8.69
C LEU A 652 2.27 -17.37 8.60
N ALA A 653 2.06 -18.41 7.81
CA ALA A 653 3.03 -19.45 7.48
C ALA A 653 3.49 -19.37 6.01
N GLY A 654 3.29 -18.20 5.36
CA GLY A 654 3.69 -17.99 3.96
C GLY A 654 5.21 -18.06 3.74
N ASP A 655 6.01 -17.78 4.78
CA ASP A 655 7.47 -17.92 4.74
C ASP A 655 7.94 -19.37 4.63
N ASP A 656 7.10 -20.33 5.05
CA ASP A 656 7.40 -21.76 5.02
C ASP A 656 7.09 -22.40 3.65
N LEU A 657 6.43 -21.69 2.74
CA LEU A 657 6.12 -22.18 1.39
C LEU A 657 7.41 -22.23 0.53
N PRO A 658 7.75 -23.40 -0.04
CA PRO A 658 8.92 -23.53 -0.90
C PRO A 658 8.68 -22.92 -2.29
N VAL A 659 9.77 -22.71 -3.05
CA VAL A 659 9.73 -22.18 -4.42
C VAL A 659 8.85 -23.02 -5.34
N SER A 660 8.85 -24.36 -5.19
CA SER A 660 7.99 -25.27 -5.97
C SER A 660 6.49 -24.96 -5.89
N THR A 661 6.04 -24.33 -4.81
CA THR A 661 4.65 -23.88 -4.64
C THR A 661 4.21 -22.92 -5.77
N PHE A 662 5.17 -22.20 -6.35
CA PHE A 662 4.93 -21.17 -7.36
C PHE A 662 5.32 -21.60 -8.78
N VAL A 663 5.72 -22.87 -8.99
CA VAL A 663 5.96 -23.42 -10.33
C VAL A 663 4.64 -23.51 -11.11
N GLY A 664 4.64 -23.07 -12.37
CA GLY A 664 3.45 -22.81 -13.17
C GLY A 664 2.79 -21.45 -12.89
N ARG A 665 3.37 -20.64 -12.00
CA ARG A 665 2.96 -19.26 -11.65
C ARG A 665 4.17 -18.34 -11.58
N GLU A 666 5.19 -18.62 -12.38
CA GLU A 666 6.46 -17.89 -12.41
C GLU A 666 6.25 -16.41 -12.78
N ASP A 667 5.16 -16.10 -13.48
CA ASP A 667 4.71 -14.77 -13.88
C ASP A 667 3.89 -14.04 -12.80
N GLY A 668 3.67 -14.67 -11.64
CA GLY A 668 2.88 -14.09 -10.56
C GLY A 668 1.36 -14.30 -10.68
N THR A 669 0.89 -15.17 -11.58
CA THR A 669 -0.55 -15.43 -11.77
C THR A 669 -1.22 -16.03 -10.53
N TRP A 670 -2.36 -15.43 -10.12
CA TRP A 670 -3.22 -15.89 -9.01
C TRP A 670 -4.60 -16.34 -9.47
N GLU A 671 -5.24 -17.25 -8.73
CA GLU A 671 -6.65 -17.58 -8.97
C GLU A 671 -7.58 -16.45 -8.50
N ALA A 672 -8.68 -16.27 -9.22
CA ALA A 672 -9.72 -15.30 -8.90
C ALA A 672 -10.66 -15.84 -7.79
N GLY A 673 -11.18 -14.95 -6.95
CA GLY A 673 -12.23 -15.23 -5.98
C GLY A 673 -11.75 -15.83 -4.66
N THR A 674 -10.46 -15.73 -4.33
CA THR A 674 -9.93 -16.33 -3.10
C THR A 674 -10.43 -15.63 -1.83
N ALA A 675 -10.88 -14.36 -1.93
CA ALA A 675 -11.42 -13.61 -0.80
C ALA A 675 -12.65 -14.27 -0.16
N ALA A 676 -13.43 -15.05 -0.92
CA ALA A 676 -14.60 -15.78 -0.42
C ALA A 676 -14.26 -16.81 0.64
N TYR A 677 -13.01 -17.29 0.68
CA TYR A 677 -12.55 -18.34 1.60
C TYR A 677 -11.96 -17.81 2.90
N GLU A 678 -11.78 -16.49 3.05
CA GLU A 678 -11.15 -15.89 4.24
C GLU A 678 -12.06 -15.90 5.46
N LYS A 679 -13.34 -15.52 5.28
CA LYS A 679 -14.38 -15.49 6.33
C LYS A 679 -13.86 -14.88 7.64
N ARG A 680 -13.30 -13.66 7.53
CA ARG A 680 -12.44 -13.03 8.55
C ARG A 680 -13.10 -12.90 9.93
N GLY A 681 -14.40 -12.60 9.97
CA GLY A 681 -15.18 -12.47 11.20
C GLY A 681 -14.75 -11.29 12.09
N ILE A 682 -14.47 -10.12 11.49
CA ILE A 682 -13.88 -8.96 12.19
C ILE A 682 -14.91 -7.92 12.68
N ALA A 683 -16.19 -8.07 12.34
CA ALA A 683 -17.22 -7.12 12.77
C ALA A 683 -17.64 -7.36 14.22
N ALA A 684 -17.72 -6.29 15.02
CA ALA A 684 -18.34 -6.35 16.33
C ALA A 684 -19.88 -6.50 16.23
N ASN A 685 -20.50 -5.75 15.30
CA ASN A 685 -21.93 -5.76 15.03
C ASN A 685 -22.21 -6.00 13.55
N ILE A 686 -23.28 -6.73 13.24
CA ILE A 686 -23.77 -6.97 11.87
C ILE A 686 -25.26 -6.57 11.76
N PRO A 687 -25.76 -6.26 10.55
CA PRO A 687 -27.16 -5.83 10.38
C PRO A 687 -28.15 -6.99 10.55
N ALA A 688 -29.01 -6.90 11.55
CA ALA A 688 -30.18 -7.75 11.74
C ALA A 688 -31.35 -7.28 10.86
N TRP A 689 -31.92 -8.17 10.05
CA TRP A 689 -33.03 -7.85 9.16
C TRP A 689 -34.40 -7.95 9.86
N LYS A 690 -35.15 -6.84 9.86
CA LYS A 690 -36.53 -6.75 10.37
C LYS A 690 -37.50 -6.79 9.19
N ALA A 691 -38.02 -7.99 8.92
CA ALA A 691 -38.72 -8.32 7.69
C ALA A 691 -40.00 -7.49 7.48
N GLU A 692 -40.73 -7.23 8.56
CA GLU A 692 -41.97 -6.45 8.64
C GLU A 692 -41.82 -4.99 8.23
N ASN A 693 -40.60 -4.43 8.33
CA ASN A 693 -40.29 -3.05 7.95
C ASN A 693 -39.74 -2.93 6.52
N CYS A 694 -39.40 -4.06 5.89
CA CYS A 694 -38.66 -4.09 4.64
C CYS A 694 -39.54 -3.80 3.43
N ILE A 695 -39.19 -2.77 2.65
CA ILE A 695 -39.89 -2.41 1.40
C ILE A 695 -39.28 -3.07 0.13
N GLN A 696 -38.33 -3.99 0.30
CA GLN A 696 -37.69 -4.76 -0.80
C GLN A 696 -37.08 -3.87 -1.91
N CYS A 697 -36.37 -2.81 -1.53
CA CYS A 697 -35.75 -1.86 -2.47
C CYS A 697 -34.32 -2.24 -2.90
N ASN A 698 -33.68 -3.16 -2.20
CA ASN A 698 -32.29 -3.62 -2.39
C ASN A 698 -31.19 -2.54 -2.26
N GLN A 699 -31.50 -1.32 -1.81
CA GLN A 699 -30.48 -0.26 -1.62
C GLN A 699 -29.39 -0.67 -0.62
N CYS A 700 -29.73 -1.44 0.42
CA CYS A 700 -28.77 -1.96 1.39
C CYS A 700 -27.67 -2.82 0.76
N ALA A 701 -28.00 -3.61 -0.26
CA ALA A 701 -27.04 -4.41 -1.01
C ALA A 701 -26.26 -3.56 -2.04
N TYR A 702 -26.93 -2.57 -2.64
CA TYR A 702 -26.31 -1.67 -3.62
C TYR A 702 -25.12 -0.93 -3.02
N VAL A 703 -25.29 -0.39 -1.82
CA VAL A 703 -24.28 0.43 -1.13
C VAL A 703 -23.28 -0.37 -0.31
N CYS A 704 -23.42 -1.69 -0.22
CA CYS A 704 -22.53 -2.50 0.61
C CYS A 704 -21.12 -2.53 -0.01
N PRO A 705 -20.10 -2.01 0.69
CA PRO A 705 -18.74 -1.93 0.14
C PRO A 705 -18.01 -3.28 0.07
N HIS A 706 -18.59 -4.34 0.64
CA HIS A 706 -17.97 -5.67 0.70
C HIS A 706 -18.86 -6.77 0.10
N ALA A 707 -20.00 -6.41 -0.50
CA ALA A 707 -21.01 -7.37 -0.96
C ALA A 707 -21.47 -8.36 0.14
N ALA A 708 -21.39 -7.97 1.42
CA ALA A 708 -21.70 -8.80 2.58
C ALA A 708 -23.21 -8.84 2.94
N ILE A 709 -24.06 -8.17 2.18
CA ILE A 709 -25.52 -8.24 2.33
C ILE A 709 -26.16 -8.30 0.94
N ARG A 710 -26.99 -9.32 0.70
CA ARG A 710 -27.54 -9.62 -0.64
C ARG A 710 -29.04 -9.94 -0.57
N PRO A 711 -29.83 -9.56 -1.59
CA PRO A 711 -31.21 -9.97 -1.71
C PRO A 711 -31.33 -11.31 -2.42
N PHE A 712 -32.26 -12.16 -1.96
CA PHE A 712 -32.55 -13.46 -2.56
C PHE A 712 -34.03 -13.60 -2.88
N LEU A 713 -34.31 -14.25 -4.01
CA LEU A 713 -35.64 -14.68 -4.44
C LEU A 713 -35.66 -16.21 -4.40
N MET A 714 -36.60 -16.77 -3.64
CA MET A 714 -36.77 -18.21 -3.47
C MET A 714 -38.10 -18.64 -4.09
N THR A 715 -38.06 -19.73 -4.84
CA THR A 715 -39.26 -20.51 -5.18
C THR A 715 -39.88 -21.10 -3.91
N GLU A 716 -41.11 -21.62 -4.01
CA GLU A 716 -41.77 -22.25 -2.87
C GLU A 716 -40.98 -23.45 -2.31
N ALA A 717 -40.38 -24.26 -3.19
CA ALA A 717 -39.54 -25.40 -2.80
C ALA A 717 -38.24 -24.97 -2.08
N GLU A 718 -37.55 -23.94 -2.60
CA GLU A 718 -36.37 -23.37 -1.95
C GLU A 718 -36.72 -22.72 -0.60
N ALA A 719 -37.87 -22.05 -0.51
CA ALA A 719 -38.32 -21.46 0.74
C ALA A 719 -38.64 -22.53 1.81
N ALA A 720 -39.22 -23.67 1.41
CA ALA A 720 -39.50 -24.79 2.31
C ALA A 720 -38.24 -25.52 2.78
N ALA A 721 -37.18 -25.53 1.96
CA ALA A 721 -35.90 -26.17 2.28
C ALA A 721 -34.89 -25.24 2.98
N ALA A 722 -35.23 -23.96 3.20
CA ALA A 722 -34.40 -23.03 3.93
C ALA A 722 -34.23 -23.45 5.41
N PRO A 723 -33.12 -23.07 6.09
CA PRO A 723 -32.91 -23.39 7.49
C PRO A 723 -34.09 -23.01 8.38
N ALA A 724 -34.38 -23.82 9.40
CA ALA A 724 -35.52 -23.62 10.27
C ALA A 724 -35.55 -22.21 10.88
N GLY A 725 -36.74 -21.61 10.93
CA GLY A 725 -36.92 -20.24 11.46
C GLY A 725 -36.38 -19.13 10.55
N THR A 726 -36.00 -19.40 9.31
CA THR A 726 -35.56 -18.36 8.37
C THR A 726 -36.68 -17.34 8.11
N PRO A 727 -36.51 -16.06 8.50
CA PRO A 727 -37.51 -15.04 8.21
C PRO A 727 -37.51 -14.76 6.71
N MET A 728 -38.71 -14.60 6.14
CA MET A 728 -38.94 -14.31 4.72
C MET A 728 -40.28 -13.58 4.54
N VAL A 729 -40.42 -12.80 3.47
CA VAL A 729 -41.66 -12.11 3.11
C VAL A 729 -42.07 -12.45 1.69
N GLN A 730 -43.34 -12.22 1.32
CA GLN A 730 -43.76 -12.38 -0.08
C GLN A 730 -43.09 -11.32 -0.96
N GLY A 731 -42.58 -11.71 -2.12
CA GLY A 731 -42.06 -10.76 -3.10
C GLY A 731 -43.13 -9.77 -3.57
N ILE A 732 -42.72 -8.54 -3.90
CA ILE A 732 -43.62 -7.48 -4.40
C ILE A 732 -43.47 -7.27 -5.91
N GLY A 733 -44.52 -6.72 -6.53
CA GLY A 733 -44.52 -6.35 -7.95
C GLY A 733 -44.39 -7.56 -8.87
N ALA A 734 -43.39 -7.55 -9.77
CA ALA A 734 -43.10 -8.63 -10.70
C ALA A 734 -42.56 -9.92 -10.02
N PHE A 735 -42.26 -9.87 -8.72
CA PHE A 735 -41.66 -10.99 -7.97
C PHE A 735 -42.65 -11.68 -7.03
N LYS A 736 -43.96 -11.49 -7.23
CA LYS A 736 -45.02 -12.05 -6.36
C LYS A 736 -45.03 -13.57 -6.27
N GLU A 737 -44.45 -14.28 -7.23
CA GLU A 737 -44.34 -15.75 -7.20
C GLU A 737 -43.20 -16.25 -6.31
N TYR A 738 -42.33 -15.37 -5.84
CA TYR A 738 -41.15 -15.71 -5.05
C TYR A 738 -41.27 -15.23 -3.61
N LYS A 739 -40.65 -15.95 -2.68
CA LYS A 739 -40.34 -15.44 -1.34
C LYS A 739 -39.07 -14.59 -1.41
N PHE A 740 -39.06 -13.48 -0.69
CA PHE A 740 -37.95 -12.53 -0.66
C PHE A 740 -37.28 -12.52 0.72
N LYS A 741 -35.96 -12.43 0.71
CA LYS A 741 -35.16 -12.24 1.92
C LYS A 741 -33.94 -11.35 1.64
N ILE A 742 -33.59 -10.50 2.61
CA ILE A 742 -32.26 -9.92 2.72
C ILE A 742 -31.42 -10.83 3.63
N GLN A 743 -30.26 -11.26 3.16
CA GLN A 743 -29.35 -12.14 3.89
C GLN A 743 -27.97 -11.46 4.01
N VAL A 744 -27.40 -11.51 5.22
CA VAL A 744 -26.05 -11.03 5.52
C VAL A 744 -25.06 -12.21 5.50
N SER A 745 -23.84 -12.01 5.02
CA SER A 745 -22.70 -12.88 5.31
C SER A 745 -22.08 -12.41 6.63
N PRO A 746 -22.30 -13.12 7.75
CA PRO A 746 -21.84 -12.63 9.06
C PRO A 746 -20.32 -12.50 9.14
N LEU A 747 -19.58 -13.42 8.53
CA LEU A 747 -18.11 -13.49 8.63
C LEU A 747 -17.38 -12.57 7.64
N ASP A 748 -18.07 -12.06 6.62
CA ASP A 748 -17.50 -11.10 5.66
C ASP A 748 -17.97 -9.66 5.90
N CYS A 749 -18.99 -9.47 6.74
CA CYS A 749 -19.43 -8.14 7.13
C CYS A 749 -18.32 -7.43 7.91
N THR A 750 -18.13 -6.15 7.61
CA THR A 750 -17.17 -5.28 8.32
C THR A 750 -17.82 -4.41 9.39
N GLY A 751 -19.14 -4.53 9.58
CA GLY A 751 -19.89 -3.78 10.58
C GLY A 751 -19.99 -2.28 10.33
N CYS A 752 -19.74 -1.81 9.10
CA CYS A 752 -19.69 -0.38 8.81
C CYS A 752 -21.01 0.38 9.02
N GLY A 753 -22.16 -0.28 8.90
CA GLY A 753 -23.47 0.32 9.13
C GLY A 753 -24.07 1.10 7.94
N ASN A 754 -23.39 1.22 6.79
CA ASN A 754 -23.92 1.92 5.61
C ASN A 754 -25.31 1.40 5.20
N CYS A 755 -25.49 0.08 5.15
CA CYS A 755 -26.76 -0.56 4.77
C CYS A 755 -27.93 -0.17 5.69
N ALA A 756 -27.69 -0.04 7.00
CA ALA A 756 -28.69 0.38 7.97
C ALA A 756 -28.99 1.89 7.85
N ASN A 757 -27.96 2.70 7.65
CA ASN A 757 -28.11 4.15 7.48
C ASN A 757 -28.93 4.51 6.23
N VAL A 758 -28.63 3.90 5.08
CA VAL A 758 -29.37 4.19 3.84
C VAL A 758 -30.77 3.60 3.78
N CYS A 759 -31.13 2.67 4.69
CA CYS A 759 -32.43 2.00 4.66
C CYS A 759 -33.59 3.02 4.66
N PRO A 760 -34.40 3.07 3.59
CA PRO A 760 -35.42 4.11 3.39
C PRO A 760 -36.79 3.73 3.97
N ALA A 761 -36.85 2.70 4.82
CA ALA A 761 -38.11 2.24 5.38
C ALA A 761 -38.81 3.37 6.19
N PRO A 762 -40.08 3.69 5.91
CA PRO A 762 -40.70 4.94 6.36
C PRO A 762 -41.17 4.93 7.81
N LYS A 763 -41.44 3.75 8.40
CA LYS A 763 -41.95 3.63 9.77
C LYS A 763 -40.85 3.38 10.79
N ALA A 764 -40.05 2.34 10.55
CA ALA A 764 -38.90 1.95 11.36
C ALA A 764 -37.84 1.33 10.45
N LYS A 765 -36.57 1.36 10.87
CA LYS A 765 -35.47 0.79 10.09
C LYS A 765 -35.67 -0.72 9.91
N ALA A 766 -35.52 -1.20 8.67
CA ALA A 766 -35.56 -2.63 8.35
C ALA A 766 -34.23 -3.34 8.60
N LEU A 767 -33.18 -2.60 8.94
CA LEU A 767 -31.87 -3.12 9.32
C LEU A 767 -31.42 -2.39 10.59
N VAL A 768 -31.07 -3.15 11.63
CA VAL A 768 -30.57 -2.65 12.91
C VAL A 768 -29.25 -3.34 13.22
N MET A 769 -28.23 -2.60 13.64
CA MET A 769 -26.93 -3.19 13.98
C MET A 769 -27.00 -3.88 15.34
N GLU A 770 -26.75 -5.18 15.37
CA GLU A 770 -26.77 -6.02 16.58
C GLU A 770 -25.44 -6.80 16.70
N PRO A 771 -25.04 -7.26 17.90
CA PRO A 771 -23.80 -8.04 18.08
C PRO A 771 -23.71 -9.25 17.13
N MET A 772 -22.54 -9.45 16.52
CA MET A 772 -22.31 -10.56 15.58
C MET A 772 -22.49 -11.93 16.25
N GLU A 773 -21.95 -12.10 17.46
CA GLU A 773 -21.98 -13.36 18.20
C GLU A 773 -23.40 -13.86 18.46
N ALA A 774 -24.32 -12.95 18.78
CA ALA A 774 -25.73 -13.27 19.01
C ALA A 774 -26.50 -13.73 17.76
N GLN A 775 -25.96 -13.46 16.57
CA GLN A 775 -26.61 -13.77 15.29
C GLN A 775 -25.89 -14.88 14.51
N LEU A 776 -24.64 -15.20 14.86
CA LEU A 776 -23.75 -16.03 14.04
C LEU A 776 -24.28 -17.45 13.81
N ALA A 777 -24.80 -18.10 14.87
CA ALA A 777 -25.32 -19.46 14.80
C ALA A 777 -26.50 -19.62 13.83
N ASP A 778 -27.28 -18.56 13.66
CA ASP A 778 -28.44 -18.53 12.77
C ASP A 778 -28.08 -18.04 11.36
N GLU A 779 -27.32 -16.94 11.27
CA GLU A 779 -27.07 -16.27 9.98
C GLU A 779 -25.99 -16.94 9.15
N ALA A 780 -25.04 -17.68 9.76
CA ALA A 780 -24.04 -18.44 9.01
C ALA A 780 -24.64 -19.57 8.16
N PRO A 781 -25.44 -20.51 8.70
CA PRO A 781 -26.06 -21.55 7.88
C PRO A 781 -27.08 -20.98 6.87
N ARG A 782 -27.76 -19.88 7.21
CA ARG A 782 -28.65 -19.18 6.27
C ARG A 782 -27.89 -18.57 5.10
N TRP A 783 -26.74 -17.93 5.35
CA TRP A 783 -25.86 -17.43 4.29
C TRP A 783 -25.43 -18.55 3.34
N GLU A 784 -24.92 -19.65 3.87
CA GLU A 784 -24.46 -20.79 3.06
C GLU A 784 -25.60 -21.37 2.21
N TYR A 785 -26.81 -21.48 2.75
CA TYR A 785 -27.97 -21.94 1.99
C TYR A 785 -28.35 -20.95 0.86
N MET A 786 -28.44 -19.66 1.18
CA MET A 786 -28.84 -18.64 0.20
C MET A 786 -27.81 -18.50 -0.93
N HIS A 787 -26.52 -18.45 -0.59
CA HIS A 787 -25.45 -18.32 -1.55
C HIS A 787 -25.28 -19.56 -2.42
N ASN A 788 -25.20 -20.76 -1.83
CA ASN A 788 -24.84 -21.98 -2.55
C ASN A 788 -26.03 -22.75 -3.14
N LYS A 789 -27.25 -22.61 -2.59
CA LYS A 789 -28.43 -23.40 -3.01
C LYS A 789 -29.49 -22.56 -3.71
N VAL A 790 -29.81 -21.36 -3.20
CA VAL A 790 -30.81 -20.48 -3.86
C VAL A 790 -30.19 -19.76 -5.06
N GLY A 791 -28.99 -19.21 -4.90
CA GLY A 791 -28.26 -18.51 -5.95
C GLY A 791 -28.90 -17.20 -6.41
N TYR A 792 -28.43 -16.69 -7.54
CA TYR A 792 -28.81 -15.38 -8.10
C TYR A 792 -29.79 -15.57 -9.27
N LYS A 793 -30.92 -14.86 -9.25
CA LYS A 793 -32.02 -15.06 -10.23
C LYS A 793 -32.01 -13.98 -11.34
N THR A 794 -30.89 -13.85 -12.05
CA THR A 794 -30.70 -12.86 -13.14
C THR A 794 -31.67 -13.05 -14.32
N ALA A 795 -32.08 -14.30 -14.61
CA ALA A 795 -33.10 -14.58 -15.63
C ALA A 795 -34.51 -14.10 -15.24
N VAL A 796 -34.78 -13.94 -13.94
CA VAL A 796 -36.07 -13.45 -13.41
C VAL A 796 -36.07 -11.92 -13.33
N ALA A 797 -34.93 -11.32 -12.99
CA ALA A 797 -34.78 -9.89 -12.84
C ALA A 797 -33.69 -9.35 -13.79
N ASP A 798 -34.10 -8.77 -14.91
CA ASP A 798 -33.17 -8.10 -15.83
C ASP A 798 -32.38 -7.00 -15.09
N LYS A 799 -31.06 -7.26 -14.96
CA LYS A 799 -30.10 -6.46 -14.21
C LYS A 799 -29.93 -5.04 -14.74
N THR A 800 -30.36 -4.76 -15.97
CA THR A 800 -30.21 -3.44 -16.60
C THR A 800 -31.39 -2.50 -16.34
N LYS A 801 -32.52 -3.00 -15.83
CA LYS A 801 -33.77 -2.23 -15.71
C LYS A 801 -33.80 -1.23 -14.57
N SER A 802 -33.27 -1.58 -13.40
CA SER A 802 -33.30 -0.72 -12.21
C SER A 802 -32.26 -1.13 -11.18
N VAL A 803 -31.96 -0.22 -10.25
CA VAL A 803 -31.08 -0.49 -9.10
C VAL A 803 -31.57 -1.70 -8.30
N LYS A 804 -32.90 -1.84 -8.13
CA LYS A 804 -33.50 -2.99 -7.45
C LYS A 804 -33.15 -4.29 -8.16
N ASN A 805 -33.37 -4.35 -9.47
CA ASN A 805 -33.13 -5.56 -10.26
C ASN A 805 -31.66 -5.92 -10.33
N LEU A 806 -30.78 -4.93 -10.50
CA LEU A 806 -29.33 -5.13 -10.54
C LEU A 806 -28.82 -5.93 -9.34
N GLN A 807 -29.40 -5.71 -8.16
CA GLN A 807 -28.95 -6.39 -6.94
C GLN A 807 -29.35 -7.86 -6.84
N PHE A 808 -30.20 -8.37 -7.74
CA PHE A 808 -30.43 -9.82 -7.86
C PHE A 808 -29.38 -10.52 -8.74
N ALA A 809 -28.47 -9.78 -9.37
CA ALA A 809 -27.29 -10.32 -10.04
C ALA A 809 -26.14 -10.57 -9.05
N GLN A 810 -25.35 -11.60 -9.31
CA GLN A 810 -24.17 -11.91 -8.52
C GLN A 810 -23.18 -10.72 -8.54
N PRO A 811 -22.74 -10.22 -7.38
CA PRO A 811 -21.58 -9.34 -7.31
C PRO A 811 -20.30 -10.12 -7.68
N LEU A 812 -19.59 -9.70 -8.72
CA LEU A 812 -18.30 -10.30 -9.12
C LEU A 812 -17.09 -9.55 -8.54
N PHE A 813 -17.35 -8.72 -7.52
CA PHE A 813 -16.35 -8.09 -6.66
C PHE A 813 -16.88 -8.15 -5.22
N GLU A 814 -16.27 -8.98 -4.38
CA GLU A 814 -16.77 -9.30 -3.06
C GLU A 814 -15.65 -9.42 -2.01
N PHE A 815 -15.96 -9.07 -0.76
CA PHE A 815 -15.13 -9.34 0.42
C PHE A 815 -13.69 -8.77 0.39
N SER A 816 -13.46 -7.72 -0.41
CA SER A 816 -12.15 -7.06 -0.53
C SER A 816 -11.53 -6.62 0.80
N GLY A 817 -10.21 -6.45 0.81
CA GLY A 817 -9.44 -5.90 1.94
C GLY A 817 -9.65 -4.40 2.23
N ALA A 818 -10.65 -3.77 1.61
CA ALA A 818 -10.93 -2.34 1.77
C ALA A 818 -11.44 -2.00 3.19
N CYS A 819 -11.29 -0.72 3.58
CA CYS A 819 -11.77 -0.19 4.86
C CYS A 819 -13.27 -0.42 5.07
N ALA A 820 -13.70 -0.61 6.32
CA ALA A 820 -15.12 -0.66 6.68
C ALA A 820 -15.81 0.65 6.26
N GLY A 821 -16.79 0.56 5.34
CA GLY A 821 -17.49 1.73 4.81
C GLY A 821 -16.77 2.49 3.68
N CYS A 822 -15.78 1.86 3.02
CA CYS A 822 -15.08 2.42 1.87
C CYS A 822 -16.03 3.01 0.82
N GLY A 823 -15.77 4.24 0.37
CA GLY A 823 -16.54 4.90 -0.67
C GLY A 823 -16.23 4.41 -2.09
N GLU A 824 -15.11 3.70 -2.32
CA GLU A 824 -14.69 3.29 -3.67
C GLU A 824 -15.42 2.02 -4.17
N THR A 825 -15.47 0.99 -3.32
CA THR A 825 -15.87 -0.37 -3.73
C THR A 825 -17.33 -0.54 -4.15
N PRO A 826 -18.34 0.23 -3.64
CA PRO A 826 -19.70 0.13 -4.15
C PRO A 826 -19.79 0.42 -5.66
N TYR A 827 -18.98 1.36 -6.16
CA TYR A 827 -18.94 1.71 -7.59
C TYR A 827 -18.46 0.51 -8.43
N ILE A 828 -17.30 -0.07 -8.08
CA ILE A 828 -16.74 -1.25 -8.75
C ILE A 828 -17.73 -2.42 -8.73
N LYS A 829 -18.33 -2.71 -7.56
CA LYS A 829 -19.31 -3.79 -7.40
C LYS A 829 -20.49 -3.65 -8.38
N ALA A 830 -21.03 -2.44 -8.55
CA ALA A 830 -22.14 -2.22 -9.47
C ALA A 830 -21.74 -2.44 -10.94
N ILE A 831 -20.54 -2.02 -11.32
CA ILE A 831 -19.98 -2.22 -12.66
C ILE A 831 -19.78 -3.72 -12.94
N THR A 832 -19.22 -4.47 -11.99
CA THR A 832 -19.00 -5.92 -12.18
C THR A 832 -20.31 -6.72 -12.23
N GLN A 833 -21.37 -6.29 -11.52
CA GLN A 833 -22.70 -6.89 -11.65
C GLN A 833 -23.28 -6.73 -13.07
N LEU A 834 -23.03 -5.59 -13.73
CA LEU A 834 -23.53 -5.34 -15.09
C LEU A 834 -22.70 -6.05 -16.17
N PHE A 835 -21.38 -5.92 -16.12
CA PHE A 835 -20.50 -6.23 -17.25
C PHE A 835 -19.40 -7.27 -16.94
N GLY A 836 -19.32 -7.74 -15.70
CA GLY A 836 -18.15 -8.49 -15.21
C GLY A 836 -17.84 -9.79 -15.95
N GLU A 837 -18.84 -10.49 -16.51
CA GLU A 837 -18.64 -11.75 -17.26
C GLU A 837 -17.81 -11.59 -18.56
N ARG A 838 -17.65 -10.35 -19.06
CA ARG A 838 -16.86 -10.04 -20.27
C ARG A 838 -15.85 -8.92 -20.06
N MET A 839 -15.55 -8.60 -18.80
CA MET A 839 -14.75 -7.44 -18.42
C MET A 839 -13.26 -7.78 -18.33
N MET A 840 -12.43 -6.85 -18.80
CA MET A 840 -10.99 -6.82 -18.56
C MET A 840 -10.64 -5.52 -17.86
N ILE A 841 -9.84 -5.59 -16.79
CA ILE A 841 -9.53 -4.47 -15.91
C ILE A 841 -8.03 -4.19 -15.91
N ALA A 842 -7.65 -3.00 -16.36
CA ALA A 842 -6.39 -2.37 -16.05
C ALA A 842 -6.57 -1.50 -14.79
N ASN A 843 -5.85 -1.80 -13.72
CA ASN A 843 -5.99 -1.07 -12.46
C ASN A 843 -4.69 -0.35 -12.09
N ALA A 844 -4.75 0.96 -11.88
CA ALA A 844 -3.60 1.75 -11.44
C ALA A 844 -3.21 1.37 -10.01
N THR A 845 -1.93 1.50 -9.68
CA THR A 845 -1.49 1.33 -8.30
C THR A 845 -2.15 2.39 -7.40
N GLY A 846 -2.76 1.95 -6.29
CA GLY A 846 -3.52 2.83 -5.39
C GLY A 846 -4.40 2.01 -4.45
N CYS A 847 -5.39 2.64 -3.79
CA CYS A 847 -6.34 1.90 -2.96
C CYS A 847 -6.98 0.72 -3.72
N SER A 848 -7.41 0.98 -4.94
CA SER A 848 -8.10 0.03 -5.80
C SER A 848 -7.26 -1.19 -6.18
N SER A 849 -5.94 -1.06 -6.34
CA SER A 849 -5.09 -2.24 -6.54
C SER A 849 -4.81 -2.97 -5.23
N ILE A 850 -4.63 -2.26 -4.11
CA ILE A 850 -4.36 -2.90 -2.82
C ILE A 850 -5.54 -3.75 -2.37
N TYR A 851 -6.76 -3.21 -2.32
CA TYR A 851 -7.91 -4.05 -1.95
C TYR A 851 -8.34 -4.98 -3.09
N GLY A 852 -7.94 -4.70 -4.33
CA GLY A 852 -8.34 -5.41 -5.55
C GLY A 852 -7.47 -6.62 -5.91
N GLY A 853 -6.25 -6.70 -5.37
CA GLY A 853 -5.30 -7.76 -5.72
C GLY A 853 -4.09 -7.87 -4.78
N SER A 854 -4.26 -7.74 -3.45
CA SER A 854 -3.19 -8.07 -2.50
C SER A 854 -3.16 -9.57 -2.22
N ALA A 855 -2.17 -10.26 -2.76
CA ALA A 855 -1.97 -11.69 -2.52
C ALA A 855 -1.96 -12.02 -1.01
N PRO A 856 -2.66 -13.08 -0.56
CA PRO A 856 -3.27 -14.12 -1.37
C PRO A 856 -4.76 -13.86 -1.70
N SER A 857 -5.29 -12.67 -1.40
CA SER A 857 -6.72 -12.34 -1.40
C SER A 857 -7.16 -11.60 -2.66
N THR A 858 -7.95 -12.27 -3.50
CA THR A 858 -8.50 -11.72 -4.75
C THR A 858 -10.02 -11.59 -4.64
N PRO A 859 -10.58 -10.36 -4.62
CA PRO A 859 -12.03 -10.13 -4.48
C PRO A 859 -12.82 -10.25 -5.79
N TYR A 860 -12.16 -10.18 -6.94
CA TYR A 860 -12.81 -10.42 -8.24
C TYR A 860 -13.06 -11.91 -8.38
N CYS A 861 -14.29 -12.32 -8.64
CA CYS A 861 -14.68 -13.72 -8.72
C CYS A 861 -15.45 -14.05 -10.01
N LYS A 862 -15.62 -15.34 -10.27
CA LYS A 862 -16.42 -15.85 -11.39
C LYS A 862 -17.90 -15.88 -11.02
N ASP A 863 -18.76 -15.64 -12.00
CA ASP A 863 -20.19 -15.93 -11.89
C ASP A 863 -20.38 -17.44 -11.70
N LEU A 864 -21.26 -17.81 -10.76
CA LEU A 864 -21.48 -19.20 -10.37
C LEU A 864 -22.16 -20.03 -11.46
N VAL A 865 -22.88 -19.39 -12.39
CA VAL A 865 -23.63 -20.08 -13.45
C VAL A 865 -22.82 -20.13 -14.74
N SER A 866 -22.26 -19.00 -15.19
CA SER A 866 -21.50 -18.95 -16.45
C SER A 866 -20.05 -19.36 -16.32
N GLY A 867 -19.47 -19.28 -15.12
CA GLY A 867 -18.04 -19.52 -14.89
C GLY A 867 -17.12 -18.41 -15.40
N HIS A 868 -17.67 -17.30 -15.90
CA HIS A 868 -16.92 -16.14 -16.39
C HIS A 868 -16.82 -15.03 -15.34
N GLY A 869 -15.83 -14.17 -15.42
CA GLY A 869 -15.68 -13.04 -14.51
C GLY A 869 -14.59 -12.07 -14.94
N PRO A 870 -14.38 -10.98 -14.18
CA PRO A 870 -13.41 -9.96 -14.55
C PRO A 870 -11.98 -10.52 -14.58
N ALA A 871 -11.28 -10.31 -15.70
CA ALA A 871 -9.83 -10.47 -15.75
C ALA A 871 -9.18 -9.18 -15.24
N TRP A 872 -8.29 -9.27 -14.24
CA TRP A 872 -7.74 -8.10 -13.56
C TRP A 872 -6.21 -8.11 -13.61
N ALA A 873 -5.61 -6.94 -13.87
CA ALA A 873 -4.17 -6.75 -13.80
C ALA A 873 -3.81 -5.33 -13.31
N ASN A 874 -2.70 -5.22 -12.58
CA ASN A 874 -2.05 -3.96 -12.25
C ASN A 874 -0.65 -3.95 -12.90
N SER A 875 -0.39 -2.97 -13.76
CA SER A 875 0.96 -2.67 -14.27
C SER A 875 1.69 -1.79 -13.25
N LEU A 876 1.67 -0.47 -13.42
CA LEU A 876 2.30 0.49 -12.52
C LEU A 876 1.32 1.58 -12.07
N PHE A 877 1.84 2.64 -11.44
CA PHE A 877 1.03 3.78 -11.01
C PHE A 877 0.82 4.77 -12.16
N GLU A 878 1.86 4.98 -12.95
CA GLU A 878 1.98 6.01 -13.98
C GLU A 878 1.38 5.63 -15.33
N ASP A 879 1.26 4.34 -15.66
CA ASP A 879 1.01 3.84 -17.03
C ASP A 879 -0.36 3.20 -17.25
N ASN A 880 -1.26 3.29 -16.26
CA ASN A 880 -2.47 2.45 -16.25
C ASN A 880 -3.42 2.72 -17.43
N ALA A 881 -3.47 3.94 -17.95
CA ALA A 881 -4.30 4.24 -19.11
C ALA A 881 -3.76 3.51 -20.34
N GLU A 882 -2.47 3.64 -20.58
CA GLU A 882 -1.72 3.07 -21.68
C GLU A 882 -1.74 1.54 -21.61
N PHE A 883 -1.64 0.99 -20.40
CA PHE A 883 -1.78 -0.44 -20.16
C PHE A 883 -3.17 -0.95 -20.56
N GLY A 884 -4.23 -0.24 -20.14
CA GLY A 884 -5.60 -0.57 -20.54
C GLY A 884 -5.84 -0.46 -22.05
N LEU A 885 -5.26 0.57 -22.69
CA LEU A 885 -5.28 0.71 -24.14
C LEU A 885 -4.55 -0.46 -24.83
N GLY A 886 -3.37 -0.85 -24.32
CA GLY A 886 -2.60 -1.98 -24.84
C GLY A 886 -3.37 -3.29 -24.82
N ILE A 887 -4.12 -3.55 -23.73
CA ILE A 887 -5.03 -4.69 -23.64
C ILE A 887 -6.13 -4.61 -24.71
N HIS A 888 -6.77 -3.44 -24.85
CA HIS A 888 -7.85 -3.22 -25.82
C HIS A 888 -7.41 -3.49 -27.26
N ILE A 889 -6.34 -2.84 -27.72
CA ILE A 889 -5.87 -2.97 -29.10
C ILE A 889 -5.37 -4.39 -29.41
N GLY A 890 -4.83 -5.09 -28.40
CA GLY A 890 -4.45 -6.50 -28.51
C GLY A 890 -5.66 -7.41 -28.74
N VAL A 891 -6.75 -7.17 -27.99
CA VAL A 891 -8.02 -7.89 -28.16
C VAL A 891 -8.64 -7.60 -29.53
N GLU A 892 -8.76 -6.33 -29.91
CA GLU A 892 -9.36 -5.94 -31.20
C GLU A 892 -8.57 -6.53 -32.38
N LYS A 893 -7.23 -6.55 -32.30
CA LYS A 893 -6.43 -7.18 -33.36
C LYS A 893 -6.73 -8.67 -33.55
N LEU A 894 -7.03 -9.39 -32.47
CA LEU A 894 -7.39 -10.80 -32.52
C LEU A 894 -8.83 -11.02 -32.99
N ARG A 895 -9.74 -10.08 -32.68
CA ARG A 895 -11.11 -10.06 -33.25
C ARG A 895 -11.10 -9.76 -34.75
N ASP A 896 -10.23 -8.87 -35.22
CA ASP A 896 -10.04 -8.61 -36.64
C ASP A 896 -9.51 -9.84 -37.38
N ARG A 897 -8.60 -10.59 -36.74
CA ARG A 897 -8.12 -11.88 -37.28
C ARG A 897 -9.26 -12.89 -37.40
N LEU A 898 -10.13 -12.99 -36.39
CA LEU A 898 -11.34 -13.83 -36.45
C LEU A 898 -12.25 -13.42 -37.62
N LYS A 899 -12.51 -12.11 -37.78
CA LYS A 899 -13.29 -11.59 -38.91
C LYS A 899 -12.69 -11.98 -40.26
N GLN A 900 -11.37 -11.86 -40.41
CA GLN A 900 -10.67 -12.25 -41.63
C GLN A 900 -10.84 -13.75 -41.91
N ILE A 901 -10.57 -14.61 -40.92
CA ILE A 901 -10.70 -16.07 -41.05
C ILE A 901 -12.13 -16.46 -41.44
N MET A 902 -13.14 -15.85 -40.81
CA MET A 902 -14.54 -16.12 -41.11
C MET A 902 -14.93 -15.66 -42.52
N THR A 903 -14.46 -14.49 -42.95
CA THR A 903 -14.70 -13.98 -44.31
C THR A 903 -14.12 -14.95 -45.36
N GLU A 904 -12.87 -15.37 -45.16
CA GLU A 904 -12.22 -16.34 -46.04
C GLU A 904 -12.91 -17.71 -46.03
N ALA A 905 -13.39 -18.17 -44.86
CA ALA A 905 -14.15 -19.42 -44.75
C ALA A 905 -15.49 -19.38 -45.49
N ILE A 906 -16.21 -18.25 -45.41
CA ILE A 906 -17.45 -18.04 -46.15
C ILE A 906 -17.21 -18.15 -47.66
N GLU A 907 -16.16 -17.49 -48.15
CA GLU A 907 -15.82 -17.44 -49.57
C GLU A 907 -15.23 -18.75 -50.13
N LYS A 908 -14.33 -19.40 -49.38
CA LYS A 908 -13.41 -20.41 -49.93
C LYS A 908 -13.56 -21.80 -49.32
N CYS A 909 -14.29 -21.96 -48.21
CA CYS A 909 -14.41 -23.27 -47.58
C CYS A 909 -15.61 -24.05 -48.13
N ASP A 910 -15.33 -25.19 -48.75
CA ASP A 910 -16.36 -26.13 -49.24
C ASP A 910 -16.90 -27.07 -48.14
N CYS A 911 -16.18 -27.18 -47.01
CA CYS A 911 -16.57 -28.02 -45.87
C CYS A 911 -17.55 -27.33 -44.91
N CYS A 912 -17.60 -25.99 -44.91
CA CYS A 912 -18.52 -25.24 -44.07
C CYS A 912 -19.94 -25.29 -44.63
N SER A 913 -20.90 -25.74 -43.83
CA SER A 913 -22.31 -25.75 -44.23
C SER A 913 -22.85 -24.32 -44.43
N ALA A 914 -23.97 -24.19 -45.14
CA ALA A 914 -24.65 -22.90 -45.30
C ALA A 914 -25.03 -22.28 -43.94
N GLU A 915 -25.37 -23.11 -42.96
CA GLU A 915 -25.67 -22.69 -41.58
C GLU A 915 -24.43 -22.15 -40.86
N THR A 916 -23.28 -22.83 -40.98
CA THR A 916 -22.00 -22.35 -40.43
C THR A 916 -21.61 -21.01 -41.04
N LYS A 917 -21.73 -20.86 -42.36
CA LYS A 917 -21.42 -19.60 -43.06
C LYS A 917 -22.36 -18.48 -42.65
N ALA A 918 -23.65 -18.75 -42.46
CA ALA A 918 -24.61 -17.77 -41.96
C ALA A 918 -24.29 -17.33 -40.51
N ALA A 919 -23.89 -18.26 -39.64
CA ALA A 919 -23.47 -17.95 -38.27
C ALA A 919 -22.18 -17.10 -38.24
N MET A 920 -21.23 -17.38 -39.14
CA MET A 920 -20.02 -16.56 -39.32
C MET A 920 -20.39 -15.12 -39.73
N GLN A 921 -21.28 -14.95 -40.72
CA GLN A 921 -21.73 -13.63 -41.15
C GLN A 921 -22.43 -12.87 -40.03
N ALA A 922 -23.34 -13.54 -39.29
CA ALA A 922 -24.02 -12.94 -38.15
C ALA A 922 -23.05 -12.47 -37.06
N TRP A 923 -21.95 -13.21 -36.83
CA TRP A 923 -20.90 -12.76 -35.91
C TRP A 923 -20.15 -11.54 -36.46
N ILE A 924 -19.80 -11.51 -37.74
CA ILE A 924 -19.12 -10.36 -38.37
C ILE A 924 -19.95 -9.09 -38.22
N ASP A 925 -21.26 -9.18 -38.49
CA ASP A 925 -22.18 -8.03 -38.42
C ASP A 925 -22.41 -7.58 -36.97
N GLY A 926 -22.40 -8.50 -36.02
CA GLY A 926 -22.65 -8.25 -34.60
C GLY A 926 -21.41 -8.04 -33.74
N LYS A 927 -20.18 -8.12 -34.28
CA LYS A 927 -18.96 -8.20 -33.46
C LYS A 927 -18.78 -7.00 -32.51
N ASP A 928 -19.26 -5.82 -32.87
CA ASP A 928 -19.04 -4.59 -32.10
C ASP A 928 -20.18 -4.29 -31.11
N ASN A 929 -21.20 -5.15 -31.07
CA ASN A 929 -22.30 -5.08 -30.12
C ASN A 929 -22.21 -6.24 -29.12
N ALA A 930 -22.29 -5.94 -27.83
CA ALA A 930 -22.12 -6.94 -26.77
C ALA A 930 -23.15 -8.07 -26.86
N GLU A 931 -24.45 -7.74 -26.92
CA GLU A 931 -25.54 -8.73 -26.95
C GLU A 931 -25.52 -9.54 -28.25
N ALA A 932 -25.37 -8.88 -29.40
CA ALA A 932 -25.31 -9.54 -30.70
C ALA A 932 -24.10 -10.47 -30.81
N SER A 933 -22.94 -10.08 -30.27
CA SER A 933 -21.75 -10.94 -30.27
C SER A 933 -21.94 -12.20 -29.41
N VAL A 934 -22.67 -12.11 -28.28
CA VAL A 934 -23.00 -13.27 -27.44
C VAL A 934 -23.96 -14.21 -28.17
N GLU A 935 -25.04 -13.67 -28.74
CA GLU A 935 -26.02 -14.47 -29.49
C GLU A 935 -25.37 -15.18 -30.68
N ALA A 936 -24.56 -14.46 -31.46
CA ALA A 936 -23.84 -15.02 -32.59
C ALA A 936 -22.82 -16.09 -32.15
N THR A 937 -22.09 -15.86 -31.04
CA THR A 937 -21.14 -16.84 -30.51
C THR A 937 -21.82 -18.14 -30.08
N ASN A 938 -22.95 -18.06 -29.39
CA ASN A 938 -23.70 -19.24 -28.92
C ASN A 938 -24.21 -20.11 -30.09
N LYS A 939 -24.53 -19.49 -31.23
CA LYS A 939 -24.91 -20.21 -32.45
C LYS A 939 -23.69 -20.74 -33.21
N LEU A 940 -22.63 -19.95 -33.32
CA LEU A 940 -21.44 -20.25 -34.12
C LEU A 940 -20.57 -21.36 -33.51
N LEU A 941 -20.31 -21.29 -32.21
CA LEU A 941 -19.28 -22.12 -31.55
C LEU A 941 -19.54 -23.64 -31.71
N PRO A 942 -20.75 -24.16 -31.48
CA PRO A 942 -21.02 -25.60 -31.70
C PRO A 942 -20.83 -26.04 -33.15
N LEU A 943 -21.14 -25.16 -34.12
CA LEU A 943 -21.01 -25.45 -35.55
C LEU A 943 -19.55 -25.55 -35.99
N VAL A 944 -18.69 -24.64 -35.50
CA VAL A 944 -17.26 -24.66 -35.85
C VAL A 944 -16.50 -25.78 -35.13
N GLU A 945 -16.87 -26.12 -33.89
CA GLU A 945 -16.30 -27.27 -33.18
C GLU A 945 -16.66 -28.61 -33.87
N GLY A 946 -17.82 -28.68 -34.55
CA GLY A 946 -18.24 -29.87 -35.31
C GLY A 946 -17.71 -29.97 -36.76
N CYS A 947 -17.27 -28.87 -37.39
CA CYS A 947 -16.93 -28.83 -38.82
C CYS A 947 -15.52 -29.35 -39.16
N GLY A 948 -14.57 -29.33 -38.21
CA GLY A 948 -13.25 -29.96 -38.34
C GLY A 948 -12.31 -29.44 -39.45
N CYS A 949 -12.74 -28.49 -40.29
CA CYS A 949 -11.89 -27.87 -41.31
C CYS A 949 -10.87 -26.89 -40.70
N ASP A 950 -9.83 -26.53 -41.45
CA ASP A 950 -8.73 -25.72 -40.91
C ASP A 950 -9.13 -24.30 -40.53
N TYR A 951 -10.11 -23.69 -41.22
CA TYR A 951 -10.66 -22.39 -40.80
C TYR A 951 -11.40 -22.52 -39.46
N CYS A 952 -12.24 -23.55 -39.30
CA CYS A 952 -12.98 -23.78 -38.06
C CYS A 952 -12.06 -24.10 -36.88
N LYS A 953 -10.97 -24.85 -37.08
CA LYS A 953 -9.94 -25.08 -36.04
C LYS A 953 -9.32 -23.76 -35.57
N GLN A 954 -8.92 -22.90 -36.51
CA GLN A 954 -8.36 -21.58 -36.18
C GLN A 954 -9.37 -20.68 -35.42
N ILE A 955 -10.65 -20.74 -35.77
CA ILE A 955 -11.70 -20.02 -35.02
C ILE A 955 -11.82 -20.57 -33.59
N VAL A 956 -11.79 -21.90 -33.41
CA VAL A 956 -11.86 -22.55 -32.10
C VAL A 956 -10.65 -22.20 -31.22
N GLU A 957 -9.45 -22.13 -31.79
CA GLU A 957 -8.23 -21.69 -31.08
C GLU A 957 -8.35 -20.26 -30.54
N LEU A 958 -9.12 -19.40 -31.22
CA LEU A 958 -9.35 -18.01 -30.86
C LEU A 958 -10.71 -17.76 -30.17
N LYS A 959 -11.42 -18.82 -29.75
CA LYS A 959 -12.82 -18.71 -29.28
C LYS A 959 -13.04 -17.73 -28.12
N GLN A 960 -12.03 -17.52 -27.29
CA GLN A 960 -12.11 -16.54 -26.18
C GLN A 960 -12.33 -15.10 -26.66
N TYR A 961 -12.03 -14.79 -27.93
CA TYR A 961 -12.22 -13.47 -28.53
C TYR A 961 -13.52 -13.34 -29.32
N LEU A 962 -14.43 -14.32 -29.33
CA LEU A 962 -15.70 -14.20 -30.07
C LEU A 962 -16.64 -13.15 -29.43
N ILE A 963 -16.85 -13.21 -28.12
CA ILE A 963 -17.70 -12.24 -27.39
C ILE A 963 -16.96 -10.90 -27.21
N LYS A 964 -17.61 -9.77 -27.51
CA LYS A 964 -17.05 -8.42 -27.31
C LYS A 964 -16.61 -8.25 -25.85
N LYS A 965 -15.39 -7.78 -25.64
CA LYS A 965 -14.86 -7.51 -24.29
C LYS A 965 -15.20 -6.09 -23.86
N SER A 966 -15.36 -5.88 -22.56
CA SER A 966 -15.53 -4.56 -21.95
C SER A 966 -14.21 -4.16 -21.29
N GLN A 967 -13.45 -3.26 -21.90
CA GLN A 967 -12.19 -2.79 -21.34
C GLN A 967 -12.44 -1.68 -20.31
N TRP A 968 -12.01 -1.92 -19.07
CA TRP A 968 -12.11 -0.96 -17.97
C TRP A 968 -10.74 -0.57 -17.43
N ILE A 969 -10.58 0.71 -17.11
CA ILE A 969 -9.37 1.32 -16.59
C ILE A 969 -9.72 1.98 -15.26
N PHE A 970 -9.33 1.36 -14.15
CA PHE A 970 -9.65 1.82 -12.80
C PHE A 970 -8.47 2.53 -12.15
N GLY A 971 -8.71 3.65 -11.48
CA GLY A 971 -7.69 4.27 -10.64
C GLY A 971 -8.24 5.37 -9.74
N GLY A 972 -7.43 5.79 -8.77
CA GLY A 972 -7.78 6.88 -7.85
C GLY A 972 -7.47 8.26 -8.46
N ASP A 973 -7.81 9.32 -7.72
CA ASP A 973 -7.53 10.69 -8.15
C ASP A 973 -6.03 10.98 -8.34
N GLY A 974 -5.16 10.42 -7.50
CA GLY A 974 -3.72 10.65 -7.66
C GLY A 974 -3.12 10.08 -8.94
N TRP A 975 -3.71 9.04 -9.52
CA TRP A 975 -3.32 8.59 -10.85
C TRP A 975 -3.85 9.56 -11.91
N ALA A 976 -5.18 9.75 -11.95
CA ALA A 976 -5.85 10.42 -13.05
C ALA A 976 -5.56 11.93 -13.14
N TYR A 977 -5.35 12.59 -12.00
CA TYR A 977 -5.13 14.03 -11.95
C TYR A 977 -3.65 14.40 -12.01
N ASP A 978 -2.78 13.53 -11.50
CA ASP A 978 -1.36 13.79 -11.29
C ASP A 978 -0.45 12.92 -12.18
N ILE A 979 0.00 11.76 -11.70
CA ILE A 979 1.12 11.02 -12.31
C ILE A 979 0.78 10.39 -13.67
N GLY A 980 -0.43 9.83 -13.81
CA GLY A 980 -0.88 9.19 -15.04
C GLY A 980 -1.73 10.09 -15.92
N TYR A 981 -1.84 11.38 -15.62
CA TYR A 981 -2.70 12.29 -16.37
C TYR A 981 -2.29 12.40 -17.85
N GLY A 982 -0.99 12.46 -18.15
CA GLY A 982 -0.53 12.54 -19.55
C GLY A 982 -0.92 11.30 -20.37
N GLY A 983 -0.81 10.12 -19.76
CA GLY A 983 -1.27 8.86 -20.34
C GLY A 983 -2.79 8.81 -20.51
N LEU A 984 -3.52 9.18 -19.46
CA LEU A 984 -4.98 9.25 -19.48
C LEU A 984 -5.51 10.19 -20.58
N ASP A 985 -4.93 11.38 -20.68
CA ASP A 985 -5.26 12.35 -21.72
C ASP A 985 -5.05 11.76 -23.12
N HIS A 986 -3.89 11.15 -23.37
CA HIS A 986 -3.58 10.52 -24.65
C HIS A 986 -4.53 9.38 -25.01
N VAL A 987 -4.86 8.52 -24.04
CA VAL A 987 -5.76 7.37 -24.27
C VAL A 987 -7.18 7.82 -24.53
N LEU A 988 -7.69 8.82 -23.80
CA LEU A 988 -9.02 9.38 -24.08
C LEU A 988 -9.05 10.12 -25.43
N ALA A 989 -7.93 10.74 -25.84
CA ALA A 989 -7.83 11.39 -27.14
C ALA A 989 -7.81 10.40 -28.32
N SER A 990 -7.44 9.14 -28.10
CA SER A 990 -7.28 8.14 -29.17
C SER A 990 -8.57 7.78 -29.91
N GLY A 991 -9.72 7.93 -29.25
CA GLY A 991 -11.03 7.52 -29.81
C GLY A 991 -11.36 6.03 -29.64
N GLU A 992 -10.48 5.23 -29.03
CA GLU A 992 -10.70 3.80 -28.79
C GLU A 992 -11.79 3.52 -27.73
N ASP A 993 -12.47 2.38 -27.85
CA ASP A 993 -13.59 1.96 -26.98
C ASP A 993 -13.08 1.42 -25.63
N VAL A 994 -12.73 2.35 -24.74
CA VAL A 994 -12.24 2.07 -23.38
C VAL A 994 -13.03 2.86 -22.33
N ASN A 995 -13.26 2.23 -21.17
CA ASN A 995 -14.03 2.81 -20.06
C ASN A 995 -13.13 3.14 -18.87
N VAL A 996 -13.00 4.41 -18.50
CA VAL A 996 -12.20 4.86 -17.37
C VAL A 996 -13.09 5.16 -16.16
N LEU A 997 -12.75 4.59 -15.01
CA LEU A 997 -13.34 4.94 -13.71
C LEU A 997 -12.28 5.58 -12.81
N VAL A 998 -12.51 6.85 -12.46
CA VAL A 998 -11.72 7.59 -11.48
C VAL A 998 -12.47 7.62 -10.15
N LEU A 999 -11.88 6.97 -9.14
CA LEU A 999 -12.36 6.94 -7.77
C LEU A 999 -11.78 8.14 -7.03
N ASP A 1000 -12.51 9.26 -7.07
CA ASP A 1000 -12.04 10.56 -6.59
C ASP A 1000 -12.22 10.69 -5.08
N THR A 1001 -11.15 10.36 -4.35
CA THR A 1001 -11.06 10.56 -2.91
C THR A 1001 -10.48 11.92 -2.54
N GLU A 1002 -10.09 12.72 -3.54
CA GLU A 1002 -9.48 14.05 -3.39
C GLU A 1002 -8.18 14.09 -2.58
N VAL A 1003 -7.53 12.95 -2.37
CA VAL A 1003 -6.23 12.79 -1.68
C VAL A 1003 -5.59 11.47 -2.12
N TYR A 1004 -4.28 11.32 -1.92
CA TYR A 1004 -3.62 10.03 -2.10
C TYR A 1004 -3.90 9.11 -0.91
N SER A 1005 -5.08 8.49 -0.93
CA SER A 1005 -5.60 7.70 0.18
C SER A 1005 -4.69 6.52 0.57
N ASN A 1006 -3.99 5.90 -0.39
CA ASN A 1006 -3.18 4.72 -0.12
C ASN A 1006 -1.92 5.00 0.70
N THR A 1007 -1.22 6.07 0.36
CA THR A 1007 0.07 6.43 0.94
C THR A 1007 -0.07 7.27 2.22
N GLY A 1008 -1.30 7.50 2.69
CA GLY A 1008 -1.58 8.15 3.97
C GLY A 1008 -2.28 9.51 3.88
N GLY A 1009 -2.85 9.88 2.74
CA GLY A 1009 -3.64 11.10 2.57
C GLY A 1009 -2.80 12.32 2.22
N GLN A 1010 -1.89 12.19 1.26
CA GLN A 1010 -1.19 13.32 0.64
C GLN A 1010 -2.13 14.13 -0.26
N SER A 1011 -1.77 15.40 -0.44
CA SER A 1011 -2.43 16.29 -1.39
C SER A 1011 -2.37 15.71 -2.81
N SER A 1012 -3.38 16.03 -3.61
CA SER A 1012 -3.45 15.75 -5.03
C SER A 1012 -3.92 17.00 -5.77
N LYS A 1013 -3.79 17.04 -7.10
CA LYS A 1013 -4.48 18.10 -7.87
C LYS A 1013 -6.01 18.03 -7.75
N ALA A 1014 -6.55 16.91 -7.29
CA ALA A 1014 -7.96 16.74 -6.98
C ALA A 1014 -8.35 17.26 -5.59
N THR A 1015 -7.41 17.55 -4.69
CA THR A 1015 -7.69 18.12 -3.36
C THR A 1015 -8.33 19.51 -3.48
N PRO A 1016 -9.41 19.81 -2.74
CA PRO A 1016 -10.12 21.10 -2.73
C PRO A 1016 -9.36 22.17 -1.91
N VAL A 1017 -9.75 23.44 -2.08
CA VAL A 1017 -9.20 24.55 -1.28
C VAL A 1017 -9.63 24.42 0.18
N GLY A 1018 -8.70 24.70 1.10
CA GLY A 1018 -8.92 24.67 2.54
C GLY A 1018 -8.87 23.28 3.17
N ALA A 1019 -8.83 22.20 2.37
CA ALA A 1019 -8.58 20.87 2.92
C ALA A 1019 -7.11 20.72 3.33
N VAL A 1020 -6.92 20.12 4.50
CA VAL A 1020 -5.63 19.70 5.06
C VAL A 1020 -5.37 18.28 4.62
N ALA A 1021 -4.23 18.11 3.97
CA ALA A 1021 -3.64 16.84 3.59
C ALA A 1021 -2.12 16.95 3.84
N LYS A 1022 -1.39 15.84 3.82
CA LYS A 1022 0.07 15.92 3.85
C LYS A 1022 0.57 16.68 2.61
N PHE A 1023 1.60 17.53 2.77
CA PHE A 1023 2.06 18.52 1.78
C PHE A 1023 1.09 19.71 1.54
N ALA A 1024 -0.02 19.74 2.27
CA ALA A 1024 -0.93 20.86 2.37
C ALA A 1024 -1.30 21.08 3.84
N SER A 1025 -0.31 21.00 4.74
CA SER A 1025 -0.49 21.02 6.20
C SER A 1025 -1.17 22.29 6.72
N SER A 1026 -1.06 23.41 5.99
CA SER A 1026 -1.71 24.70 6.26
C SER A 1026 -2.95 24.97 5.39
N GLY A 1027 -3.55 23.90 4.85
CA GLY A 1027 -4.70 23.96 3.95
C GLY A 1027 -4.30 24.26 2.51
N LYS A 1028 -4.83 23.48 1.57
CA LYS A 1028 -4.53 23.69 0.14
C LYS A 1028 -5.03 25.05 -0.32
N ARG A 1029 -4.16 25.78 -1.02
CA ARG A 1029 -4.40 27.16 -1.49
C ARG A 1029 -4.94 27.25 -2.92
N ILE A 1030 -4.78 26.19 -3.71
CA ILE A 1030 -5.15 26.17 -5.13
C ILE A 1030 -6.42 25.33 -5.34
N ARG A 1031 -7.34 25.84 -6.15
CA ARG A 1031 -8.59 25.16 -6.52
C ARG A 1031 -8.35 23.75 -7.07
N LYS A 1032 -9.34 22.87 -6.89
CA LYS A 1032 -9.36 21.53 -7.49
C LYS A 1032 -9.23 21.64 -9.03
N LYS A 1033 -8.37 20.81 -9.63
CA LYS A 1033 -8.30 20.65 -11.10
C LYS A 1033 -9.64 20.08 -11.60
N ASP A 1034 -10.21 20.66 -12.64
CA ASP A 1034 -11.49 20.19 -13.21
C ASP A 1034 -11.21 19.22 -14.37
N LEU A 1035 -10.90 17.96 -14.04
CA LEU A 1035 -10.56 16.92 -15.03
C LEU A 1035 -11.71 16.69 -16.01
N GLY A 1036 -12.95 16.62 -15.52
CA GLY A 1036 -14.12 16.41 -16.37
C GLY A 1036 -14.27 17.53 -17.40
N ALA A 1037 -14.16 18.80 -16.98
CA ALA A 1037 -14.22 19.93 -17.91
C ALA A 1037 -13.07 19.95 -18.92
N MET A 1038 -11.86 19.54 -18.54
CA MET A 1038 -10.73 19.42 -19.46
C MET A 1038 -10.99 18.35 -20.52
N VAL A 1039 -11.51 17.19 -20.14
CA VAL A 1039 -11.76 16.09 -21.10
C VAL A 1039 -12.93 16.39 -22.03
N MET A 1040 -13.97 17.11 -21.55
CA MET A 1040 -15.08 17.53 -22.42
C MET A 1040 -14.64 18.37 -23.62
N THR A 1041 -13.47 19.02 -23.58
CA THR A 1041 -12.99 19.85 -24.71
C THR A 1041 -12.65 19.03 -25.95
N TYR A 1042 -12.46 17.71 -25.84
CA TYR A 1042 -12.32 16.84 -27.00
C TYR A 1042 -13.61 16.76 -27.83
N GLY A 1043 -14.78 16.88 -27.19
CA GLY A 1043 -16.09 16.78 -27.85
C GLY A 1043 -16.55 15.35 -28.15
N TYR A 1044 -15.63 14.40 -28.35
CA TYR A 1044 -15.93 13.00 -28.70
C TYR A 1044 -15.69 11.98 -27.57
N VAL A 1045 -15.43 12.44 -26.34
CA VAL A 1045 -15.26 11.58 -25.16
C VAL A 1045 -16.55 11.64 -24.34
N TYR A 1046 -17.12 10.50 -23.96
CA TYR A 1046 -18.21 10.48 -22.98
C TYR A 1046 -17.66 10.79 -21.59
N VAL A 1047 -18.26 11.74 -20.87
CA VAL A 1047 -17.80 12.11 -19.52
C VAL A 1047 -18.96 12.18 -18.53
N ALA A 1048 -18.81 11.61 -17.35
CA ALA A 1048 -19.81 11.71 -16.29
C ALA A 1048 -19.19 11.99 -14.92
N GLN A 1049 -19.82 12.88 -14.16
CA GLN A 1049 -19.54 13.09 -12.74
C GLN A 1049 -20.66 12.49 -11.91
N VAL A 1050 -20.32 11.58 -10.99
CA VAL A 1050 -21.28 10.74 -10.26
C VAL A 1050 -21.04 10.76 -8.75
N ALA A 1051 -22.10 10.52 -7.98
CA ALA A 1051 -22.04 10.22 -6.55
C ALA A 1051 -23.19 9.27 -6.18
N MET A 1052 -22.87 8.01 -5.89
CA MET A 1052 -23.84 6.93 -5.71
C MET A 1052 -24.88 7.25 -4.64
N GLY A 1053 -24.45 7.79 -3.50
CA GLY A 1053 -25.29 8.12 -2.36
C GLY A 1053 -26.20 9.33 -2.60
N ALA A 1054 -25.83 10.20 -3.54
CA ALA A 1054 -26.67 11.33 -3.95
C ALA A 1054 -27.81 10.90 -4.88
N ASN A 1055 -27.51 10.07 -5.89
CA ASN A 1055 -28.52 9.56 -6.81
C ASN A 1055 -28.14 8.19 -7.40
N HIS A 1056 -28.73 7.13 -6.84
CA HIS A 1056 -28.50 5.75 -7.28
C HIS A 1056 -28.84 5.50 -8.76
N ASN A 1057 -29.88 6.15 -9.27
CA ASN A 1057 -30.32 5.95 -10.65
C ASN A 1057 -29.40 6.69 -11.64
N GLN A 1058 -28.92 7.89 -11.29
CA GLN A 1058 -27.99 8.63 -12.14
C GLN A 1058 -26.68 7.88 -12.33
N TYR A 1059 -26.13 7.28 -11.26
CA TYR A 1059 -24.94 6.45 -11.40
C TYR A 1059 -25.17 5.22 -12.30
N MET A 1060 -26.28 4.49 -12.10
CA MET A 1060 -26.63 3.35 -12.95
C MET A 1060 -26.83 3.75 -14.41
N GLN A 1061 -27.40 4.93 -14.68
CA GLN A 1061 -27.55 5.44 -16.04
C GLN A 1061 -26.18 5.79 -16.64
N ALA A 1062 -25.32 6.48 -15.89
CA ALA A 1062 -24.01 6.92 -16.37
C ALA A 1062 -23.09 5.75 -16.77
N ILE A 1063 -23.07 4.65 -16.00
CA ILE A 1063 -22.26 3.46 -16.34
C ILE A 1063 -22.81 2.71 -17.55
N LYS A 1064 -24.13 2.70 -17.76
CA LYS A 1064 -24.75 2.08 -18.94
C LYS A 1064 -24.47 2.88 -20.20
N GLU A 1065 -24.55 4.20 -20.13
CA GLU A 1065 -24.25 5.08 -21.25
C GLU A 1065 -22.77 5.05 -21.61
N ALA A 1066 -21.88 5.10 -20.61
CA ALA A 1066 -20.44 4.99 -20.81
C ALA A 1066 -20.06 3.68 -21.53
N GLU A 1067 -20.58 2.55 -21.06
CA GLU A 1067 -20.22 1.24 -21.64
C GLU A 1067 -20.81 1.02 -23.02
N ALA A 1068 -21.97 1.62 -23.32
CA ALA A 1068 -22.59 1.54 -24.62
C ALA A 1068 -22.02 2.54 -25.65
N PHE A 1069 -21.29 3.56 -25.18
CA PHE A 1069 -20.68 4.57 -26.05
C PHE A 1069 -19.55 3.92 -26.88
N PRO A 1070 -19.60 3.98 -28.23
CA PRO A 1070 -18.58 3.35 -29.08
C PRO A 1070 -17.33 4.24 -29.18
N GLY A 1071 -16.62 4.38 -28.07
CA GLY A 1071 -15.46 5.26 -27.94
C GLY A 1071 -15.05 5.45 -26.48
N PRO A 1072 -14.17 6.43 -26.21
CA PRO A 1072 -13.60 6.62 -24.88
C PRO A 1072 -14.63 7.20 -23.91
N SER A 1073 -14.66 6.63 -22.71
CA SER A 1073 -15.56 7.02 -21.63
C SER A 1073 -14.79 7.33 -20.34
N LEU A 1074 -15.16 8.40 -19.64
CA LEU A 1074 -14.61 8.80 -18.35
C LEU A 1074 -15.72 8.99 -17.31
N ILE A 1075 -15.64 8.25 -16.21
CA ILE A 1075 -16.52 8.39 -15.05
C ILE A 1075 -15.71 8.85 -13.85
N ILE A 1076 -16.07 9.99 -13.25
CA ILE A 1076 -15.45 10.54 -12.04
C ILE A 1076 -16.43 10.37 -10.88
N ALA A 1077 -16.09 9.49 -9.95
CA ALA A 1077 -16.96 9.11 -8.83
C ALA A 1077 -16.45 9.68 -7.51
N TYR A 1078 -17.28 10.44 -6.79
CA TYR A 1078 -16.92 10.91 -5.45
C TYR A 1078 -16.87 9.75 -4.45
N ALA A 1079 -15.70 9.53 -3.85
CA ALA A 1079 -15.44 8.38 -2.97
C ALA A 1079 -15.04 8.85 -1.56
N PRO A 1080 -15.98 8.87 -0.57
CA PRO A 1080 -15.66 9.15 0.81
C PRO A 1080 -14.57 8.23 1.36
N CYS A 1081 -13.60 8.80 2.07
CA CYS A 1081 -12.44 8.07 2.58
C CYS A 1081 -12.21 8.32 4.07
N ILE A 1082 -11.55 7.38 4.75
CA ILE A 1082 -11.10 7.55 6.14
C ILE A 1082 -10.20 8.79 6.30
N ASN A 1083 -9.46 9.18 5.26
CA ASN A 1083 -8.61 10.36 5.25
C ASN A 1083 -9.39 11.69 5.29
N HIS A 1084 -10.69 11.68 4.97
CA HIS A 1084 -11.55 12.87 5.17
C HIS A 1084 -11.82 13.11 6.66
N GLY A 1085 -11.77 12.03 7.46
CA GLY A 1085 -12.06 12.05 8.90
C GLY A 1085 -13.49 12.49 9.18
N ASN A 1086 -14.46 11.79 8.57
CA ASN A 1086 -15.88 12.01 8.80
C ASN A 1086 -16.23 11.89 10.30
N LYS A 1087 -16.79 12.95 10.91
CA LYS A 1087 -17.10 12.98 12.36
C LYS A 1087 -18.02 11.85 12.83
N ASN A 1088 -18.93 11.39 11.97
CA ASN A 1088 -19.87 10.29 12.26
C ASN A 1088 -19.34 8.92 11.79
N GLY A 1089 -18.06 8.82 11.46
CA GLY A 1089 -17.42 7.61 10.95
C GLY A 1089 -17.80 7.28 9.49
N MET A 1090 -17.30 6.14 9.00
CA MET A 1090 -17.52 5.69 7.62
C MET A 1090 -18.87 4.99 7.41
N GLY A 1091 -19.70 4.86 8.46
CA GLY A 1091 -21.05 4.33 8.31
C GLY A 1091 -22.02 5.26 7.59
N VAL A 1092 -21.61 6.52 7.38
CA VAL A 1092 -22.41 7.55 6.70
C VAL A 1092 -21.85 7.93 5.32
N SER A 1093 -20.96 7.14 4.72
CA SER A 1093 -20.32 7.48 3.43
C SER A 1093 -21.33 7.87 2.35
N GLN A 1094 -22.41 7.11 2.20
CA GLN A 1094 -23.47 7.42 1.22
C GLN A 1094 -24.23 8.73 1.55
N LEU A 1095 -24.40 9.06 2.84
CA LEU A 1095 -24.97 10.34 3.25
C LEU A 1095 -23.99 11.50 3.02
N THR A 1096 -22.69 11.27 3.19
CA THR A 1096 -21.65 12.25 2.85
C THR A 1096 -21.69 12.58 1.36
N GLU A 1097 -21.80 11.59 0.48
CA GLU A 1097 -21.99 11.80 -0.97
C GLU A 1097 -23.25 12.62 -1.28
N LYS A 1098 -24.37 12.27 -0.64
CA LYS A 1098 -25.62 13.02 -0.78
C LYS A 1098 -25.48 14.49 -0.37
N ARG A 1099 -24.91 14.74 0.80
CA ARG A 1099 -24.70 16.09 1.36
C ARG A 1099 -23.75 16.91 0.49
N ALA A 1100 -22.69 16.29 -0.02
CA ALA A 1100 -21.74 16.93 -0.93
C ALA A 1100 -22.46 17.48 -2.18
N VAL A 1101 -23.39 16.72 -2.75
CA VAL A 1101 -24.19 17.18 -3.90
C VAL A 1101 -25.22 18.23 -3.50
N GLU A 1102 -25.96 18.01 -2.41
CA GLU A 1102 -27.00 18.94 -1.94
C GLU A 1102 -26.48 20.35 -1.66
N CYS A 1103 -25.26 20.48 -1.12
CA CYS A 1103 -24.64 21.77 -0.81
C CYS A 1103 -23.79 22.37 -1.94
N GLY A 1104 -23.66 21.68 -3.09
CA GLY A 1104 -22.90 22.17 -4.25
C GLY A 1104 -21.40 21.96 -4.15
N TYR A 1105 -20.93 21.18 -3.18
CA TYR A 1105 -19.53 20.74 -3.10
C TYR A 1105 -19.16 19.80 -4.25
N TRP A 1106 -20.09 18.94 -4.66
CA TRP A 1106 -19.98 18.05 -5.82
C TRP A 1106 -21.21 18.24 -6.72
N HIS A 1107 -21.09 17.93 -8.01
CA HIS A 1107 -22.21 18.05 -8.96
C HIS A 1107 -22.41 16.74 -9.69
N LEU A 1108 -23.63 16.50 -10.17
CA LEU A 1108 -23.96 15.34 -10.99
C LEU A 1108 -24.25 15.82 -12.40
N TRP A 1109 -23.53 15.30 -13.39
CA TRP A 1109 -23.73 15.66 -14.79
C TRP A 1109 -23.17 14.58 -15.71
N ARG A 1110 -23.62 14.61 -16.97
CA ARG A 1110 -23.16 13.74 -18.05
C ARG A 1110 -22.95 14.56 -19.31
N PHE A 1111 -21.91 14.23 -20.06
CA PHE A 1111 -21.61 14.73 -21.38
C PHE A 1111 -21.63 13.54 -22.34
N ASN A 1112 -22.63 13.48 -23.20
CA ASN A 1112 -22.81 12.39 -24.16
C ASN A 1112 -22.68 12.93 -25.60
N PRO A 1113 -21.55 12.67 -26.29
CA PRO A 1113 -21.31 13.13 -27.65
C PRO A 1113 -22.37 12.70 -28.67
N LEU A 1114 -23.10 11.61 -28.43
CA LEU A 1114 -24.12 11.13 -29.36
C LEU A 1114 -25.33 12.07 -29.46
N LEU A 1115 -25.62 12.85 -28.42
CA LEU A 1115 -26.72 13.80 -28.41
C LEU A 1115 -26.50 14.95 -29.40
N GLU A 1116 -25.25 15.34 -29.63
CA GLU A 1116 -24.91 16.38 -30.60
C GLU A 1116 -25.28 15.96 -32.03
N LYS A 1117 -25.14 14.66 -32.37
CA LYS A 1117 -25.61 14.10 -33.65
C LYS A 1117 -27.13 14.19 -33.83
N GLU A 1118 -27.87 14.31 -32.73
CA GLU A 1118 -29.31 14.54 -32.71
C GLU A 1118 -29.70 16.03 -32.64
N GLY A 1119 -28.72 16.94 -32.73
CA GLY A 1119 -28.92 18.40 -32.57
C GLY A 1119 -29.24 18.83 -31.13
N LYS A 1120 -28.96 17.98 -30.14
CA LYS A 1120 -29.20 18.25 -28.71
C LYS A 1120 -27.88 18.62 -28.02
N ASN A 1121 -27.98 19.34 -26.91
CA ASN A 1121 -26.81 19.64 -26.09
C ASN A 1121 -26.24 18.35 -25.48
N PRO A 1122 -24.96 18.00 -25.72
CA PRO A 1122 -24.34 16.82 -25.13
C PRO A 1122 -24.23 16.89 -23.61
N PHE A 1123 -24.19 18.09 -23.01
CA PHE A 1123 -24.09 18.30 -21.57
C PHE A 1123 -25.45 18.35 -20.88
N THR A 1124 -25.65 17.45 -19.91
CA THR A 1124 -26.81 17.42 -19.01
C THR A 1124 -26.36 17.59 -17.55
N LEU A 1125 -26.87 18.63 -16.88
CA LEU A 1125 -26.68 18.83 -15.44
C LEU A 1125 -27.78 18.08 -14.67
N ASP A 1126 -27.44 16.93 -14.12
CA ASP A 1126 -28.39 16.02 -13.43
C ASP A 1126 -28.71 16.45 -11.98
N SER A 1127 -27.77 17.14 -11.31
CA SER A 1127 -28.00 17.67 -9.95
C SER A 1127 -28.86 18.93 -9.97
N LYS A 1128 -29.71 19.09 -8.95
CA LYS A 1128 -30.51 20.30 -8.74
C LYS A 1128 -29.64 21.50 -8.35
N GLU A 1129 -30.25 22.69 -8.33
CA GLU A 1129 -29.62 23.87 -7.75
C GLU A 1129 -29.20 23.62 -6.29
N PRO A 1130 -27.93 23.87 -5.93
CA PRO A 1130 -27.43 23.65 -4.58
C PRO A 1130 -28.06 24.55 -3.51
N ASP A 1131 -28.17 24.01 -2.30
CA ASP A 1131 -28.43 24.79 -1.10
C ASP A 1131 -27.11 25.27 -0.49
N TRP A 1132 -26.63 26.43 -0.96
CA TRP A 1132 -25.36 27.02 -0.53
C TRP A 1132 -25.27 27.27 0.98
N SER A 1133 -26.40 27.43 1.67
CA SER A 1133 -26.43 27.62 3.12
C SER A 1133 -25.86 26.41 3.89
N LYS A 1134 -25.80 25.23 3.27
CA LYS A 1134 -25.27 23.98 3.84
C LYS A 1134 -23.80 23.72 3.52
N PHE A 1135 -23.16 24.53 2.66
CA PHE A 1135 -21.79 24.27 2.22
C PHE A 1135 -20.80 24.31 3.39
N GLN A 1136 -20.88 25.37 4.19
CA GLN A 1136 -20.03 25.50 5.37
C GLN A 1136 -20.32 24.37 6.37
N GLU A 1137 -21.58 24.01 6.60
CA GLU A 1137 -21.92 22.88 7.46
C GLU A 1137 -21.24 21.58 6.99
N PHE A 1138 -21.28 21.29 5.69
CA PHE A 1138 -20.68 20.09 5.11
C PHE A 1138 -19.18 20.00 5.39
N ILE A 1139 -18.39 21.03 5.04
CA ILE A 1139 -16.94 20.98 5.26
C ILE A 1139 -16.58 20.91 6.76
N HIS A 1140 -17.41 21.47 7.65
CA HIS A 1140 -17.23 21.36 9.09
C HIS A 1140 -17.55 19.96 9.66
N GLN A 1141 -18.11 19.04 8.87
CA GLN A 1141 -18.33 17.64 9.28
C GLN A 1141 -17.09 16.75 9.08
N GLU A 1142 -16.03 17.27 8.44
CA GLU A 1142 -14.83 16.53 8.09
C GLU A 1142 -13.60 17.06 8.84
N VAL A 1143 -12.78 16.15 9.39
CA VAL A 1143 -11.56 16.53 10.11
C VAL A 1143 -10.54 17.19 9.19
N ARG A 1144 -10.49 16.82 7.89
CA ARG A 1144 -9.58 17.46 6.92
C ARG A 1144 -9.80 18.98 6.77
N TYR A 1145 -10.96 19.52 7.13
CA TYR A 1145 -11.17 20.96 7.22
C TYR A 1145 -11.06 21.46 8.66
N THR A 1146 -11.74 20.80 9.61
CA THR A 1146 -11.78 21.29 11.00
C THR A 1146 -10.45 21.21 11.75
N SER A 1147 -9.46 20.46 11.26
CA SER A 1147 -8.09 20.53 11.77
C SER A 1147 -7.44 21.88 11.48
N LEU A 1148 -7.75 22.51 10.34
CA LEU A 1148 -7.22 23.80 9.93
C LEU A 1148 -7.66 24.91 10.88
N LEU A 1149 -8.95 24.94 11.24
CA LEU A 1149 -9.50 25.89 12.23
C LEU A 1149 -8.73 25.88 13.56
N LYS A 1150 -8.20 24.72 13.96
CA LYS A 1150 -7.47 24.56 15.22
C LYS A 1150 -6.02 24.99 15.13
N ALA A 1151 -5.40 24.83 13.97
CA ALA A 1151 -3.98 25.12 13.76
C ALA A 1151 -3.76 26.56 13.27
N PHE A 1152 -4.61 27.03 12.35
CA PHE A 1152 -4.46 28.29 11.60
C PHE A 1152 -5.86 28.95 11.42
N PRO A 1153 -6.47 29.49 12.49
CA PRO A 1153 -7.88 29.91 12.48
C PRO A 1153 -8.19 31.06 11.50
N GLN A 1154 -7.25 31.99 11.29
CA GLN A 1154 -7.45 33.12 10.38
C GLN A 1154 -7.44 32.64 8.92
N GLU A 1155 -6.44 31.84 8.58
CA GLU A 1155 -6.28 31.22 7.27
C GLU A 1155 -7.43 30.25 6.96
N ALA A 1156 -7.93 29.53 7.96
CA ALA A 1156 -9.07 28.64 7.80
C ALA A 1156 -10.31 29.40 7.31
N GLN A 1157 -10.63 30.54 7.92
CA GLN A 1157 -11.79 31.33 7.53
C GLN A 1157 -11.68 31.85 6.09
N GLU A 1158 -10.49 32.32 5.69
CA GLU A 1158 -10.21 32.75 4.32
C GLU A 1158 -10.39 31.60 3.33
N LEU A 1159 -9.78 30.45 3.60
CA LEU A 1159 -9.82 29.31 2.69
C LEU A 1159 -11.20 28.64 2.62
N PHE A 1160 -11.98 28.65 3.68
CA PHE A 1160 -13.34 28.10 3.66
C PHE A 1160 -14.28 28.95 2.83
N ASN A 1161 -14.14 30.27 2.91
CA ASN A 1161 -14.86 31.20 2.01
C ASN A 1161 -14.41 30.98 0.56
N ALA A 1162 -13.10 30.88 0.32
CA ALA A 1162 -12.57 30.62 -1.02
C ALA A 1162 -13.01 29.25 -1.57
N SER A 1163 -13.17 28.24 -0.72
CA SER A 1163 -13.67 26.92 -1.12
C SER A 1163 -15.11 26.98 -1.63
N GLU A 1164 -15.98 27.71 -0.92
CA GLU A 1164 -17.37 27.94 -1.34
C GLU A 1164 -17.46 28.74 -2.64
N GLU A 1165 -16.68 29.82 -2.77
CA GLU A 1165 -16.66 30.63 -3.99
C GLU A 1165 -16.14 29.85 -5.21
N ASN A 1166 -15.14 28.98 -5.01
CA ASN A 1166 -14.67 28.08 -6.07
C ASN A 1166 -15.75 27.07 -6.49
N ALA A 1167 -16.55 26.56 -5.54
CA ALA A 1167 -17.67 25.67 -5.83
C ALA A 1167 -18.78 26.38 -6.61
N LYS A 1168 -19.14 27.62 -6.22
CA LYS A 1168 -20.08 28.47 -6.98
C LYS A 1168 -19.58 28.77 -8.38
N TRP A 1169 -18.30 29.11 -8.53
CA TRP A 1169 -17.68 29.35 -9.83
C TRP A 1169 -17.79 28.12 -10.75
N ARG A 1170 -17.53 26.92 -10.23
CA ARG A 1170 -17.65 25.66 -10.97
C ARG A 1170 -19.10 25.37 -11.36
N TYR A 1171 -20.04 25.47 -10.44
CA TYR A 1171 -21.47 25.33 -10.71
C TYR A 1171 -21.95 26.26 -11.83
N ASN A 1172 -21.57 27.55 -11.76
CA ASN A 1172 -21.90 28.53 -12.79
C ASN A 1172 -21.29 28.19 -14.15
N SER A 1173 -20.11 27.55 -14.18
CA SER A 1173 -19.51 27.03 -15.41
C SER A 1173 -20.33 25.91 -16.02
N TYR A 1174 -20.82 24.97 -15.19
CA TYR A 1174 -21.69 23.88 -15.66
C TYR A 1174 -23.06 24.36 -16.12
N LYS A 1175 -23.62 25.41 -15.48
CA LYS A 1175 -24.83 26.07 -16.00
C LYS A 1175 -24.61 26.65 -17.39
N ARG A 1176 -23.44 27.23 -17.66
CA ARG A 1176 -23.10 27.72 -19.01
C ARG A 1176 -23.09 26.58 -20.02
N TYR A 1177 -22.43 25.46 -19.71
CA TYR A 1177 -22.44 24.28 -20.60
C TYR A 1177 -23.85 23.76 -20.86
N ALA A 1178 -24.69 23.61 -19.82
CA ALA A 1178 -26.07 23.17 -19.96
C ALA A 1178 -26.96 24.13 -20.78
N SER A 1179 -26.56 25.40 -20.93
CA SER A 1179 -27.28 26.41 -21.70
C SER A 1179 -26.79 26.59 -23.15
N MET A 1180 -25.68 25.93 -23.54
CA MET A 1180 -25.16 26.01 -24.90
C MET A 1180 -26.15 25.41 -25.91
N GLN A 1181 -26.18 25.98 -27.12
CA GLN A 1181 -27.04 25.53 -28.22
C GLN A 1181 -26.19 24.83 -29.29
N TYR A 1182 -26.66 23.67 -29.75
CA TYR A 1182 -25.96 22.79 -30.70
C TYR A 1182 -26.83 22.48 -31.94
N GLN A 1183 -27.79 23.37 -32.25
CA GLN A 1183 -28.61 23.21 -33.44
C GLN A 1183 -27.73 23.44 -34.69
N PRO A 1184 -27.85 22.60 -35.74
CA PRO A 1184 -27.19 22.88 -37.01
C PRO A 1184 -27.70 24.20 -37.57
N GLU A 1185 -26.79 25.09 -37.99
CA GLU A 1185 -27.16 26.32 -38.69
C GLU A 1185 -28.05 25.96 -39.88
N THR A 1186 -29.26 26.53 -39.93
CA THR A 1186 -30.14 26.33 -41.08
C THR A 1186 -29.56 27.08 -42.27
N ALA A 1187 -29.66 26.50 -43.48
CA ALA A 1187 -29.13 27.09 -44.71
C ALA A 1187 -29.70 28.49 -45.05
N GLU A 1188 -30.75 28.94 -44.36
CA GLU A 1188 -31.32 30.29 -44.50
C GLU A 1188 -30.55 31.37 -43.71
N GLU A 1189 -29.73 31.01 -42.71
CA GLU A 1189 -28.98 31.99 -41.91
C GLU A 1189 -27.63 32.39 -42.55
N THR A 1190 -27.14 31.60 -43.51
CA THR A 1190 -25.89 31.89 -44.24
C THR A 1190 -26.05 32.98 -45.31
N GLU A 1191 -27.27 33.25 -45.79
CA GLU A 1191 -27.55 34.39 -46.70
C GLU A 1191 -27.65 35.73 -45.96
N ALA A 1192 -27.95 35.72 -44.66
CA ALA A 1192 -28.09 36.95 -43.86
C ALA A 1192 -26.74 37.54 -43.38
N VAL A 1193 -25.64 36.77 -43.44
CA VAL A 1193 -24.30 37.20 -43.00
C VAL A 1193 -23.42 37.67 -44.16
N VAL A 1194 -23.84 37.48 -45.43
CA VAL A 1194 -23.15 38.01 -46.62
C VAL A 1194 -23.71 39.37 -47.07
N VAL A 1195 -24.76 39.89 -46.41
CA VAL A 1195 -25.25 41.27 -46.62
C VAL A 1195 -25.40 41.99 -45.27
N LYS A 1196 -24.26 42.33 -44.65
CA LYS A 1196 -24.15 43.48 -43.73
C LYS A 1196 -22.72 43.97 -43.61
#